data_AF-A0A182YCB7-F1
#
_entry.id   AF-A0A182YCB7-F1
#
_cell.length_a   1.000
_cell.length_b   1.000
_cell.length_c   1.000
_cell.angle_alpha   90.00
_cell.angle_beta   90.00
_cell.angle_gamma   90.00
#
_symmetry.space_group_name_H-M   'P 1'
#
loop_
_entity.id
_entity.type
_entity.pdbx_description
1 polymer ?
#
loop_
_entity_poly.entity_id
_entity_poly.type
_entity_poly.pdbx_seq_one_letter_code
_entity_poly.pdbx_strand_id
1 'polypeptide(L)'
;PRYDSSPNYQCFYTLKQQCLTRRQLFEDPEFPASDASIAMPKVSTVRWSRPKEIAPTARFFVDGASRLDICQGALNDCWLLTAAANLTAHPWLFKRVLPEDNSFSEGEYAGIFHFRFWEFGQWVEVVIDDRLPTDAGGKLLFGRSGNGDEFWSALLEKAYAKFYGSYGALDGGTAREAMQDLTGGLTEFYQPKKMAAGREEQLWDILRSGSEMGSLFACNLKVRGSRFAIQRRNVADKEGLLRGHSYSITKVHTIAGLVADGDQIRLLRVRNPWGTGVEWNGKWSDKSREWKSLNAAERKRTGLTLQNDGEFWIELSDFMKHFDRLEVCHLSPELHSVQDDAGERDTKRYRWELSALDGQWIRDTTAGGNVSFLDTFPLNPQYTIHVQEHTTGSSVVIALMQKYRRADALPSLTIGFIVYKVTSEDLRQKPVPKEFFQQHDHAIVGGSIFINAREISCRLTLDAGLYLVIPSTFEPGEEGDYLLRIFTARGNTLCENDAILCFGTLDDRVTEQGKFFETPRWAMLANAFYNRANAYQQLETNYLQDILWEQFFRKSFVAGDAQPVKAKRTGSSPLRKFYSCLLQLCACFWMQSSARKGRQDIHPTEAKQIHQKELARIGTLLLSRIAGGQDTIGYEQFRTIARDVYQWETVFRLYDTDGSGTLDRRELRQALRSSGFNINNRILCKLLRMVVELNRSQIELIDYVLCAAECRHAIGK
;
A
#
# COMPACT_ATOMS: atom_id res chain seq x y z
N PRO A 1 16.75 -4.95 -5.13
CA PRO A 1 15.63 -5.40 -4.27
C PRO A 1 14.99 -6.65 -4.88
N ARG A 2 15.04 -7.77 -4.17
CA ARG A 2 14.65 -9.08 -4.71
C ARG A 2 13.14 -9.08 -4.97
N TYR A 3 12.79 -9.27 -6.23
CA TYR A 3 11.47 -9.64 -6.73
C TYR A 3 10.99 -10.85 -5.94
N ASP A 4 9.84 -10.73 -5.26
CA ASP A 4 9.16 -11.90 -4.76
C ASP A 4 8.66 -12.68 -5.98
N SER A 5 9.33 -13.79 -6.26
CA SER A 5 9.11 -14.59 -7.44
C SER A 5 7.82 -15.39 -7.30
N SER A 6 6.69 -14.75 -7.58
CA SER A 6 5.54 -15.49 -8.08
C SER A 6 5.96 -16.17 -9.40
N PRO A 7 5.72 -17.47 -9.59
CA PRO A 7 6.17 -18.21 -10.78
C PRO A 7 5.56 -17.74 -12.12
N ASN A 8 4.68 -16.74 -12.12
CA ASN A 8 3.89 -16.32 -13.29
C ASN A 8 4.22 -14.92 -13.84
N TYR A 9 5.32 -14.27 -13.45
CA TYR A 9 5.58 -12.91 -13.93
C TYR A 9 6.07 -12.87 -15.39
N GLN A 10 5.38 -12.09 -16.24
CA GLN A 10 5.77 -11.86 -17.63
C GLN A 10 7.08 -11.07 -17.72
N CYS A 11 8.09 -11.62 -18.42
CA CYS A 11 9.35 -10.93 -18.69
C CYS A 11 9.34 -10.35 -20.12
N PHE A 12 9.35 -9.02 -20.25
CA PHE A 12 9.27 -8.31 -21.54
C PHE A 12 10.30 -8.83 -22.56
N TYR A 13 11.60 -8.82 -22.19
CA TYR A 13 12.67 -9.20 -23.10
C TYR A 13 12.57 -10.65 -23.57
N THR A 14 12.20 -11.56 -22.66
CA THR A 14 12.03 -12.99 -22.97
C THR A 14 10.88 -13.18 -23.96
N LEU A 15 9.72 -12.56 -23.69
CA LEU A 15 8.53 -12.67 -24.54
C LEU A 15 8.75 -12.01 -25.91
N LYS A 16 9.37 -10.82 -25.95
CA LYS A 16 9.73 -10.12 -27.19
C LYS A 16 10.64 -11.00 -28.06
N GLN A 17 11.70 -11.57 -27.48
CA GLN A 17 12.63 -12.44 -28.21
C GLN A 17 11.95 -13.70 -28.76
N GLN A 18 11.04 -14.31 -27.99
CA GLN A 18 10.26 -15.46 -28.44
C GLN A 18 9.35 -15.11 -29.63
N CYS A 19 8.66 -13.97 -29.56
CA CYS A 19 7.79 -13.47 -30.62
C CYS A 19 8.57 -13.16 -31.90
N LEU A 20 9.70 -12.47 -31.79
CA LEU A 20 10.59 -12.18 -32.92
C LEU A 20 11.13 -13.47 -33.57
N THR A 21 11.59 -14.43 -32.75
CA THR A 21 12.11 -15.72 -33.24
C THR A 21 11.04 -16.52 -33.99
N ARG A 22 9.79 -16.52 -33.48
CA ARG A 22 8.65 -17.21 -34.10
C ARG A 22 7.99 -16.42 -35.22
N ARG A 23 8.39 -15.17 -35.46
CA ARG A 23 7.75 -14.23 -36.39
C ARG A 23 6.25 -14.09 -36.14
N GLN A 24 5.87 -14.02 -34.87
CA GLN A 24 4.49 -13.85 -34.42
C GLN A 24 4.37 -12.58 -33.60
N LEU A 25 3.21 -11.94 -33.64
CA LEU A 25 2.92 -10.81 -32.77
C LEU A 25 2.45 -11.33 -31.41
N PHE A 26 2.87 -10.66 -30.35
CA PHE A 26 2.49 -11.01 -29.00
C PHE A 26 0.97 -10.88 -28.83
N GLU A 27 0.41 -11.85 -28.13
CA GLU A 27 -0.96 -11.84 -27.66
C GLU A 27 -0.92 -12.08 -26.16
N ASP A 28 -1.39 -11.11 -25.40
CA ASP A 28 -1.28 -11.13 -23.94
C ASP A 28 -2.28 -12.12 -23.33
N PRO A 29 -1.82 -13.23 -22.72
CA PRO A 29 -2.71 -14.19 -22.09
C PRO A 29 -3.33 -13.68 -20.79
N GLU A 30 -2.72 -12.68 -20.15
CA GLU A 30 -3.20 -12.12 -18.86
C GLU A 30 -4.16 -10.95 -19.04
N PHE A 31 -4.22 -10.37 -20.25
CA PHE A 31 -5.14 -9.29 -20.58
C PHE A 31 -5.69 -9.47 -22.01
N PRO A 32 -6.54 -10.51 -22.23
CA PRO A 32 -6.97 -10.91 -23.55
C PRO A 32 -7.86 -9.85 -24.20
N ALA A 33 -7.72 -9.68 -25.52
CA ALA A 33 -8.54 -8.80 -26.36
C ALA A 33 -10.01 -9.26 -26.41
N SER A 34 -10.75 -9.03 -25.32
CA SER A 34 -12.08 -9.57 -25.05
C SER A 34 -12.89 -8.61 -24.17
N ASP A 35 -14.19 -8.87 -24.05
CA ASP A 35 -15.10 -8.08 -23.21
C ASP A 35 -14.71 -8.10 -21.73
N ALA A 36 -14.00 -9.15 -21.26
CA ALA A 36 -13.53 -9.25 -19.87
C ALA A 36 -12.49 -8.16 -19.54
N SER A 37 -11.60 -7.82 -20.48
CA SER A 37 -10.62 -6.74 -20.30
C SER A 37 -11.25 -5.35 -20.38
N ILE A 38 -12.43 -5.22 -20.98
CA ILE A 38 -13.19 -3.96 -21.01
C ILE A 38 -14.01 -3.82 -19.73
N ALA A 39 -14.78 -4.84 -19.35
CA ALA A 39 -15.60 -4.90 -18.14
C ALA A 39 -16.55 -3.69 -17.92
N MET A 40 -17.14 -3.15 -19.00
CA MET A 40 -18.06 -2.01 -18.95
C MET A 40 -19.43 -2.33 -19.57
N PRO A 41 -20.56 -1.98 -18.92
CA PRO A 41 -21.90 -2.39 -19.35
C PRO A 41 -22.47 -1.65 -20.58
N LYS A 42 -21.78 -0.64 -21.12
CA LYS A 42 -22.34 0.30 -22.12
C LYS A 42 -21.62 0.32 -23.47
N VAL A 43 -20.66 -0.57 -23.71
CA VAL A 43 -19.87 -0.55 -24.95
C VAL A 43 -20.28 -1.70 -25.86
N SER A 44 -21.30 -1.49 -26.69
CA SER A 44 -21.69 -2.45 -27.73
C SER A 44 -20.77 -2.33 -28.94
N THR A 45 -20.40 -3.44 -29.57
CA THR A 45 -19.60 -3.53 -30.82
C THR A 45 -18.15 -3.00 -30.72
N VAL A 46 -17.35 -3.57 -29.81
CA VAL A 46 -15.90 -3.29 -29.74
C VAL A 46 -15.13 -4.22 -30.66
N ARG A 47 -14.16 -3.65 -31.38
CA ARG A 47 -13.10 -4.40 -32.08
C ARG A 47 -11.77 -4.13 -31.40
N TRP A 48 -10.85 -5.07 -31.50
CA TRP A 48 -9.49 -4.91 -31.00
C TRP A 48 -8.56 -4.84 -32.20
N SER A 49 -7.94 -3.68 -32.41
CA SER A 49 -7.10 -3.41 -33.59
C SER A 49 -5.72 -2.97 -33.14
N ARG A 50 -4.67 -3.38 -33.85
CA ARG A 50 -3.30 -2.92 -33.57
C ARG A 50 -3.07 -1.52 -34.18
N PRO A 51 -2.17 -0.70 -33.63
CA PRO A 51 -1.81 0.61 -34.17
C PRO A 51 -1.50 0.60 -35.66
N LYS A 52 -0.74 -0.41 -36.16
CA LYS A 52 -0.42 -0.53 -37.59
C LYS A 52 -1.63 -0.84 -38.50
N GLU A 53 -2.72 -1.35 -37.94
CA GLU A 53 -3.99 -1.56 -38.64
C GLU A 53 -4.86 -0.29 -38.67
N ILE A 54 -4.67 0.60 -37.68
CA ILE A 54 -5.38 1.88 -37.54
C ILE A 54 -4.67 2.96 -38.37
N ALA A 55 -3.35 3.05 -38.24
CA ALA A 55 -2.48 4.02 -38.90
C ALA A 55 -1.22 3.30 -39.42
N PRO A 56 -1.01 3.20 -40.75
CA PRO A 56 0.15 2.50 -41.32
C PRO A 56 1.50 3.07 -40.86
N THR A 57 1.55 4.36 -40.54
CA THR A 57 2.72 5.10 -40.04
C THR A 57 2.78 5.16 -38.53
N ALA A 58 2.07 4.27 -37.81
CA ALA A 58 2.03 4.25 -36.34
C ALA A 58 3.43 4.29 -35.70
N ARG A 59 3.58 5.22 -34.76
CA ARG A 59 4.77 5.44 -33.95
C ARG A 59 4.41 5.45 -32.48
N PHE A 60 5.44 5.20 -31.66
CA PHE A 60 5.31 5.30 -30.22
C PHE A 60 5.28 6.78 -29.84
N PHE A 61 6.25 7.55 -30.33
CA PHE A 61 6.28 9.02 -30.30
C PHE A 61 6.42 9.57 -31.72
N VAL A 62 5.75 10.68 -32.03
CA VAL A 62 5.94 11.38 -33.32
C VAL A 62 6.97 12.50 -33.19
N ASP A 63 6.75 13.46 -32.29
CA ASP A 63 7.63 14.63 -32.07
C ASP A 63 8.14 14.70 -30.62
N GLY A 64 8.33 13.51 -30.02
CA GLY A 64 8.59 13.34 -28.59
C GLY A 64 7.31 13.42 -27.75
N ALA A 65 7.39 12.97 -26.50
CA ALA A 65 6.23 12.97 -25.62
C ALA A 65 5.88 14.39 -25.15
N SER A 66 4.68 14.82 -25.50
CA SER A 66 4.09 16.08 -25.07
C SER A 66 2.82 15.83 -24.29
N ARG A 67 2.53 16.73 -23.35
CA ARG A 67 1.24 16.77 -22.65
C ARG A 67 0.06 16.92 -23.61
N LEU A 68 0.30 17.43 -24.83
CA LEU A 68 -0.69 17.60 -25.90
C LEU A 68 -1.13 16.27 -26.53
N ASP A 69 -0.38 15.19 -26.33
CA ASP A 69 -0.62 13.86 -26.93
C ASP A 69 -1.67 13.03 -26.16
N ILE A 70 -2.39 13.67 -25.25
CA ILE A 70 -3.34 13.02 -24.36
C ILE A 70 -4.70 13.68 -24.54
N CYS A 71 -5.64 12.94 -25.08
CA CYS A 71 -7.05 13.31 -25.24
C CYS A 71 -7.93 12.21 -24.64
N GLN A 72 -8.92 12.60 -23.83
CA GLN A 72 -9.83 11.66 -23.18
C GLN A 72 -10.75 10.97 -24.19
N GLY A 73 -10.94 9.67 -24.02
CA GLY A 73 -11.93 8.87 -24.74
C GLY A 73 -13.28 8.77 -24.00
N ALA A 74 -13.94 7.63 -24.14
CA ALA A 74 -15.26 7.37 -23.55
C ALA A 74 -15.25 7.03 -22.05
N LEU A 75 -14.07 6.83 -21.45
CA LEU A 75 -13.88 6.46 -20.04
C LEU A 75 -13.80 7.71 -19.15
N ASN A 76 -14.24 7.63 -17.88
CA ASN A 76 -14.11 8.76 -16.93
C ASN A 76 -12.74 8.76 -16.21
N ASP A 77 -11.67 8.56 -16.97
CA ASP A 77 -10.31 8.39 -16.47
C ASP A 77 -9.47 9.68 -16.58
N CYS A 78 -10.10 10.85 -16.75
CA CYS A 78 -9.40 12.15 -16.85
C CYS A 78 -8.36 12.37 -15.74
N TRP A 79 -8.56 11.77 -14.57
CA TRP A 79 -7.63 11.78 -13.44
C TRP A 79 -6.27 11.12 -13.77
N LEU A 80 -6.27 9.99 -14.50
CA LEU A 80 -5.08 9.31 -15.00
C LEU A 80 -4.41 10.14 -16.08
N LEU A 81 -5.20 10.63 -17.04
CA LEU A 81 -4.70 11.43 -18.16
C LEU A 81 -4.04 12.73 -17.70
N THR A 82 -4.60 13.41 -16.69
CA THR A 82 -3.96 14.56 -16.03
C THR A 82 -2.60 14.17 -15.42
N ALA A 83 -2.53 13.03 -14.74
CA ALA A 83 -1.29 12.58 -14.11
C ALA A 83 -0.22 12.19 -15.16
N ALA A 84 -0.61 11.52 -16.23
CA ALA A 84 0.27 11.20 -17.36
C ALA A 84 0.77 12.47 -18.08
N ALA A 85 -0.11 13.48 -18.27
CA ALA A 85 0.28 14.78 -18.84
C ALA A 85 1.29 15.52 -17.94
N ASN A 86 1.13 15.43 -16.62
CA ASN A 86 2.09 16.00 -15.67
C ASN A 86 3.47 15.32 -15.77
N LEU A 87 3.49 14.03 -16.11
CA LEU A 87 4.71 13.24 -16.23
C LEU A 87 5.63 13.73 -17.35
N THR A 88 5.06 14.26 -18.45
CA THR A 88 5.85 14.76 -19.58
C THR A 88 6.71 15.97 -19.21
N ALA A 89 6.41 16.67 -18.12
CA ALA A 89 7.24 17.75 -17.58
C ALA A 89 8.54 17.25 -16.93
N HIS A 90 8.66 15.94 -16.68
CA HIS A 90 9.82 15.31 -16.04
C HIS A 90 10.35 14.17 -16.93
N PRO A 91 11.19 14.46 -17.94
CA PRO A 91 11.62 13.46 -18.93
C PRO A 91 12.22 12.19 -18.35
N TRP A 92 13.03 12.29 -17.29
CA TRP A 92 13.63 11.11 -16.64
C TRP A 92 12.57 10.21 -15.98
N LEU A 93 11.52 10.80 -15.38
CA LEU A 93 10.44 10.08 -14.73
C LEU A 93 9.53 9.46 -15.77
N PHE A 94 9.27 10.22 -16.83
CA PHE A 94 8.55 9.75 -18.00
C PHE A 94 9.20 8.49 -18.57
N LYS A 95 10.53 8.51 -18.80
CA LYS A 95 11.30 7.34 -19.28
C LYS A 95 11.31 6.16 -18.31
N ARG A 96 11.15 6.42 -17.00
CA ARG A 96 11.03 5.36 -15.99
C ARG A 96 9.72 4.60 -16.13
N VAL A 97 8.61 5.32 -16.35
CA VAL A 97 7.26 4.74 -16.55
C VAL A 97 7.08 4.18 -17.95
N LEU A 98 7.62 4.87 -18.97
CA LEU A 98 7.56 4.52 -20.39
C LEU A 98 8.99 4.29 -20.91
N PRO A 99 9.53 3.07 -20.75
CA PRO A 99 10.84 2.71 -21.28
C PRO A 99 11.00 3.01 -22.78
N GLU A 100 12.18 3.47 -23.18
CA GLU A 100 12.49 3.92 -24.55
C GLU A 100 12.64 2.77 -25.56
N ASP A 101 12.75 1.53 -25.09
CA ASP A 101 12.84 0.31 -25.89
C ASP A 101 11.46 -0.20 -26.40
N ASN A 102 10.42 0.57 -26.13
CA ASN A 102 9.11 0.48 -26.78
C ASN A 102 9.18 1.07 -28.21
N SER A 103 8.97 0.23 -29.22
CA SER A 103 9.26 0.59 -30.62
C SER A 103 8.30 -0.07 -31.60
N PHE A 104 7.88 0.67 -32.63
CA PHE A 104 7.15 0.15 -33.79
C PHE A 104 8.06 -0.12 -34.99
N SER A 105 9.36 0.15 -34.85
CA SER A 105 10.36 0.02 -35.91
C SER A 105 10.46 -1.42 -36.43
N GLU A 106 10.70 -1.56 -37.73
CA GLU A 106 10.91 -2.86 -38.35
C GLU A 106 12.13 -3.57 -37.75
N GLY A 107 12.04 -4.89 -37.57
CA GLY A 107 13.07 -5.70 -36.92
C GLY A 107 12.99 -5.75 -35.39
N GLU A 108 12.41 -4.73 -34.75
CA GLU A 108 12.21 -4.69 -33.30
C GLU A 108 10.75 -4.93 -32.88
N TYR A 109 9.81 -4.65 -33.79
CA TYR A 109 8.38 -4.75 -33.53
C TYR A 109 7.92 -6.20 -33.44
N ALA A 110 7.34 -6.55 -32.29
CA ALA A 110 6.69 -7.84 -32.04
C ALA A 110 5.28 -7.68 -31.43
N GLY A 111 4.66 -6.50 -31.58
CA GLY A 111 3.34 -6.21 -31.02
C GLY A 111 3.27 -6.28 -29.49
N ILE A 112 4.40 -6.01 -28.81
CA ILE A 112 4.61 -6.11 -27.36
C ILE A 112 5.25 -4.83 -26.83
N PHE A 113 4.76 -4.34 -25.70
CA PHE A 113 5.19 -3.11 -25.04
C PHE A 113 5.25 -3.33 -23.52
N HIS A 114 5.97 -2.49 -22.81
CA HIS A 114 6.03 -2.55 -21.34
C HIS A 114 6.07 -1.18 -20.69
N PHE A 115 5.54 -1.12 -19.48
CA PHE A 115 5.38 0.07 -18.66
C PHE A 115 5.75 -0.24 -17.23
N ARG A 116 6.03 0.79 -16.41
CA ARG A 116 6.34 0.60 -14.99
C ARG A 116 5.46 1.48 -14.11
N PHE A 117 4.80 0.86 -13.16
CA PHE A 117 3.97 1.54 -12.16
C PHE A 117 4.53 1.30 -10.77
N TRP A 118 4.39 2.29 -9.90
CA TRP A 118 4.74 2.18 -8.50
C TRP A 118 3.58 1.60 -7.71
N GLU A 119 3.88 0.59 -6.89
CA GLU A 119 2.93 -0.05 -5.99
C GLU A 119 3.60 -0.28 -4.63
N PHE A 120 3.06 0.37 -3.59
CA PHE A 120 3.43 0.17 -2.18
C PHE A 120 4.94 0.15 -1.87
N GLY A 121 5.71 1.00 -2.55
CA GLY A 121 7.17 1.15 -2.35
C GLY A 121 8.01 0.46 -3.43
N GLN A 122 7.39 -0.28 -4.36
CA GLN A 122 8.08 -1.04 -5.38
C GLN A 122 7.66 -0.60 -6.78
N TRP A 123 8.52 -0.81 -7.78
CA TRP A 123 8.18 -0.60 -9.18
C TRP A 123 7.84 -1.93 -9.83
N VAL A 124 6.63 -2.02 -10.37
CA VAL A 124 6.05 -3.18 -11.04
C VAL A 124 6.08 -2.92 -12.55
N GLU A 125 6.70 -3.81 -13.30
CA GLU A 125 6.69 -3.82 -14.77
C GLU A 125 5.41 -4.49 -15.30
N VAL A 126 4.73 -3.87 -16.25
CA VAL A 126 3.51 -4.37 -16.85
C VAL A 126 3.73 -4.51 -18.34
N VAL A 127 3.70 -5.75 -18.81
CA VAL A 127 3.83 -6.10 -20.23
C VAL A 127 2.44 -6.17 -20.84
N ILE A 128 2.26 -5.61 -22.03
CA ILE A 128 1.02 -5.68 -22.81
C ILE A 128 1.30 -5.99 -24.27
N ASP A 129 0.32 -6.57 -24.96
CA ASP A 129 0.26 -6.44 -26.43
C ASP A 129 -0.29 -5.08 -26.86
N ASP A 130 -0.19 -4.74 -28.14
CA ASP A 130 -0.65 -3.45 -28.68
C ASP A 130 -2.07 -3.44 -29.26
N ARG A 131 -2.88 -4.48 -29.07
CA ARG A 131 -4.28 -4.46 -29.52
C ARG A 131 -5.06 -3.44 -28.69
N LEU A 132 -5.70 -2.46 -29.33
CA LEU A 132 -6.46 -1.40 -28.67
C LEU A 132 -7.96 -1.49 -29.00
N PRO A 133 -8.85 -1.17 -28.05
CA PRO A 133 -10.30 -1.11 -28.30
C PRO A 133 -10.68 0.02 -29.28
N THR A 134 -11.31 -0.37 -30.39
CA THR A 134 -11.81 0.53 -31.43
C THR A 134 -13.31 0.32 -31.67
N ASP A 135 -13.97 1.35 -32.21
CA ASP A 135 -15.29 1.20 -32.81
C ASP A 135 -15.22 0.43 -34.15
N ALA A 136 -16.38 0.24 -34.77
CA ALA A 136 -16.47 -0.42 -36.08
C ALA A 136 -15.73 0.32 -37.21
N GLY A 137 -15.47 1.62 -37.04
CA GLY A 137 -14.76 2.48 -37.99
C GLY A 137 -13.25 2.59 -37.72
N GLY A 138 -12.71 1.84 -36.76
CA GLY A 138 -11.28 1.86 -36.43
C GLY A 138 -10.85 3.03 -35.54
N LYS A 139 -11.79 3.80 -34.98
CA LYS A 139 -11.47 4.89 -34.06
C LYS A 139 -11.29 4.36 -32.64
N LEU A 140 -10.22 4.77 -31.97
CA LEU A 140 -9.96 4.43 -30.57
C LEU A 140 -11.11 4.89 -29.66
N LEU A 141 -11.59 3.96 -28.83
CA LEU A 141 -12.68 4.19 -27.87
C LEU A 141 -12.23 4.96 -26.63
N PHE A 142 -11.00 4.70 -26.17
CA PHE A 142 -10.42 5.26 -24.96
C PHE A 142 -9.39 6.35 -25.26
N GLY A 143 -8.42 6.57 -24.37
CA GLY A 143 -7.38 7.59 -24.52
C GLY A 143 -6.66 7.52 -25.87
N ARG A 144 -6.33 8.70 -26.42
CA ARG A 144 -5.62 8.83 -27.71
C ARG A 144 -4.82 10.13 -27.81
N SER A 145 -3.90 10.21 -28.76
CA SER A 145 -3.28 11.47 -29.16
C SER A 145 -4.19 12.27 -30.11
N GLY A 146 -3.96 13.59 -30.15
CA GLY A 146 -4.51 14.45 -31.21
C GLY A 146 -3.88 14.15 -32.57
N ASN A 147 -2.68 13.57 -32.57
CA ASN A 147 -2.02 13.03 -33.76
C ASN A 147 -2.44 11.57 -33.97
N GLY A 148 -2.99 11.25 -35.16
CA GLY A 148 -3.48 9.91 -35.47
C GLY A 148 -2.39 8.83 -35.58
N ASP A 149 -1.13 9.23 -35.70
CA ASP A 149 0.01 8.32 -35.84
C ASP A 149 0.70 7.99 -34.51
N GLU A 150 0.23 8.54 -33.38
CA GLU A 150 0.89 8.43 -32.07
C GLU A 150 0.08 7.64 -31.04
N PHE A 151 0.73 6.64 -30.42
CA PHE A 151 0.01 5.61 -29.64
C PHE A 151 0.50 5.41 -28.20
N TRP A 152 1.54 6.11 -27.72
CA TRP A 152 2.06 5.89 -26.37
C TRP A 152 1.00 6.10 -25.27
N SER A 153 0.13 7.11 -25.41
CA SER A 153 -0.88 7.45 -24.39
C SER A 153 -1.98 6.40 -24.31
N ALA A 154 -2.42 5.86 -25.45
CA ALA A 154 -3.38 4.77 -25.53
C ALA A 154 -2.82 3.46 -24.93
N LEU A 155 -1.55 3.16 -25.21
CA LEU A 155 -0.86 1.99 -24.66
C LEU A 155 -0.60 2.11 -23.15
N LEU A 156 -0.26 3.30 -22.67
CA LEU A 156 -0.10 3.58 -21.23
C LEU A 156 -1.42 3.33 -20.49
N GLU A 157 -2.54 3.86 -21.00
CA GLU A 157 -3.87 3.62 -20.44
C GLU A 157 -4.21 2.13 -20.42
N LYS A 158 -3.90 1.39 -21.49
CA LYS A 158 -4.09 -0.07 -21.54
C LYS A 158 -3.27 -0.79 -20.47
N ALA A 159 -1.99 -0.46 -20.33
CA ALA A 159 -1.13 -1.08 -19.32
C ALA A 159 -1.64 -0.79 -17.91
N TYR A 160 -2.13 0.42 -17.66
CA TYR A 160 -2.72 0.79 -16.37
C TYR A 160 -4.07 0.09 -16.14
N ALA A 161 -4.87 -0.11 -17.18
CA ALA A 161 -6.08 -0.95 -17.13
C ALA A 161 -5.75 -2.40 -16.78
N LYS A 162 -4.71 -2.99 -17.39
CA LYS A 162 -4.20 -4.32 -17.03
C LYS A 162 -3.74 -4.37 -15.58
N PHE A 163 -2.98 -3.36 -15.13
CA PHE A 163 -2.50 -3.26 -13.75
C PHE A 163 -3.65 -3.32 -12.73
N TYR A 164 -4.82 -2.76 -13.06
CA TYR A 164 -6.03 -2.82 -12.23
C TYR A 164 -7.06 -3.89 -12.65
N GLY A 165 -6.73 -4.72 -13.65
CA GLY A 165 -7.52 -5.86 -14.11
C GLY A 165 -8.50 -5.61 -15.26
N SER A 166 -8.93 -4.37 -15.53
CA SER A 166 -9.79 -4.04 -16.69
C SER A 166 -9.86 -2.53 -16.94
N TYR A 167 -10.31 -2.12 -18.14
CA TYR A 167 -10.62 -0.69 -18.41
C TYR A 167 -11.73 -0.17 -17.49
N GLY A 168 -12.76 -0.99 -17.23
CA GLY A 168 -13.84 -0.64 -16.29
C GLY A 168 -13.37 -0.35 -14.88
N ALA A 169 -12.24 -0.93 -14.45
CA ALA A 169 -11.63 -0.64 -13.14
C ALA A 169 -11.04 0.78 -13.04
N LEU A 170 -10.87 1.48 -14.16
CA LEU A 170 -10.43 2.88 -14.20
C LEU A 170 -11.60 3.88 -14.17
N ASP A 171 -12.86 3.40 -14.24
CA ASP A 171 -14.05 4.25 -14.12
C ASP A 171 -14.24 4.72 -12.67
N GLY A 172 -13.61 5.86 -12.36
CA GLY A 172 -13.59 6.43 -11.02
C GLY A 172 -12.24 6.23 -10.32
N GLY A 173 -11.52 7.33 -10.17
CA GLY A 173 -10.27 7.43 -9.42
C GLY A 173 -9.96 8.89 -9.13
N THR A 174 -8.77 9.16 -8.61
CA THR A 174 -8.32 10.52 -8.30
C THR A 174 -6.94 10.77 -8.87
N ALA A 175 -6.64 12.02 -9.26
CA ALA A 175 -5.36 12.33 -9.89
C ALA A 175 -4.20 12.05 -8.95
N ARG A 176 -4.40 12.22 -7.64
CA ARG A 176 -3.46 11.78 -6.60
C ARG A 176 -3.13 10.29 -6.68
N GLU A 177 -4.12 9.42 -6.95
CA GLU A 177 -3.86 7.98 -7.05
C GLU A 177 -2.95 7.69 -8.25
N ALA A 178 -3.29 8.21 -9.43
CA ALA A 178 -2.47 8.04 -10.62
C ALA A 178 -1.09 8.68 -10.47
N MET A 179 -0.98 9.88 -9.88
CA MET A 179 0.32 10.52 -9.64
C MET A 179 1.19 9.68 -8.70
N GLN A 180 0.62 9.03 -7.68
CA GLN A 180 1.38 8.10 -6.83
C GLN A 180 1.87 6.91 -7.64
N ASP A 181 1.00 6.30 -8.45
CA ASP A 181 1.34 5.09 -9.20
C ASP A 181 2.32 5.38 -10.35
N LEU A 182 2.32 6.59 -10.90
CA LEU A 182 3.24 6.99 -11.97
C LEU A 182 4.56 7.55 -11.43
N THR A 183 4.64 7.91 -10.14
CA THR A 183 5.84 8.56 -9.59
C THR A 183 6.45 7.89 -8.37
N GLY A 184 5.69 7.14 -7.59
CA GLY A 184 6.06 6.75 -6.23
C GLY A 184 6.10 7.91 -5.23
N GLY A 185 5.62 9.09 -5.63
CA GLY A 185 5.57 10.28 -4.80
C GLY A 185 4.56 10.19 -3.65
N LEU A 186 4.63 11.18 -2.76
CA LEU A 186 3.68 11.37 -1.66
C LEU A 186 2.63 12.40 -2.09
N THR A 187 1.36 12.17 -1.75
CA THR A 187 0.29 13.11 -2.13
C THR A 187 -0.32 13.84 -0.97
N GLU A 188 -0.63 15.11 -1.18
CA GLU A 188 -1.44 15.96 -0.31
C GLU A 188 -2.66 16.45 -1.08
N PHE A 189 -3.72 16.80 -0.36
CA PHE A 189 -4.89 17.42 -0.96
C PHE A 189 -5.40 18.58 -0.12
N TYR A 190 -5.94 19.58 -0.81
CA TYR A 190 -6.45 20.82 -0.24
C TYR A 190 -7.82 21.12 -0.83
N GLN A 191 -8.63 21.89 -0.12
CA GLN A 191 -9.96 22.33 -0.56
C GLN A 191 -9.98 23.86 -0.63
N PRO A 192 -9.46 24.47 -1.73
CA PRO A 192 -9.22 25.91 -1.82
C PRO A 192 -10.44 26.76 -1.41
N LYS A 193 -11.63 26.45 -1.93
CA LYS A 193 -12.90 27.12 -1.58
C LYS A 193 -13.30 27.09 -0.11
N LYS A 194 -12.82 26.10 0.64
CA LYS A 194 -13.18 25.88 2.04
C LYS A 194 -12.06 26.31 2.99
N MET A 195 -10.94 26.79 2.46
CA MET A 195 -9.88 27.34 3.31
C MET A 195 -10.38 28.62 3.97
N ALA A 196 -10.07 28.79 5.25
CA ALA A 196 -10.42 29.99 5.99
C ALA A 196 -9.75 31.22 5.36
N ALA A 197 -10.42 32.38 5.44
CA ALA A 197 -9.86 33.65 5.01
C ALA A 197 -8.50 33.89 5.69
N GLY A 198 -7.52 34.38 4.93
CA GLY A 198 -6.14 34.58 5.42
C GLY A 198 -5.21 33.36 5.31
N ARG A 199 -5.70 32.19 4.86
CA ARG A 199 -4.84 31.01 4.60
C ARG A 199 -4.26 30.96 3.17
N GLU A 200 -4.38 32.07 2.44
CA GLU A 200 -3.90 32.21 1.05
C GLU A 200 -2.37 32.10 0.97
N GLU A 201 -1.67 32.68 1.95
CA GLU A 201 -0.20 32.60 2.04
C GLU A 201 0.26 31.15 2.18
N GLN A 202 -0.40 30.39 3.05
CA GLN A 202 -0.07 28.98 3.25
C GLN A 202 -0.23 28.18 1.94
N LEU A 203 -1.34 28.36 1.23
CA LEU A 203 -1.58 27.68 -0.04
C LEU A 203 -0.56 28.09 -1.10
N TRP A 204 -0.23 29.38 -1.16
CA TRP A 204 0.76 29.92 -2.08
C TRP A 204 2.15 29.33 -1.80
N ASP A 205 2.56 29.25 -0.53
CA ASP A 205 3.83 28.64 -0.13
C ASP A 205 3.93 27.18 -0.54
N ILE A 206 2.85 26.41 -0.39
CA ILE A 206 2.79 25.02 -0.82
C ILE A 206 2.95 24.92 -2.34
N LEU A 207 2.23 25.75 -3.11
CA LEU A 207 2.29 25.76 -4.57
C LEU A 207 3.68 26.19 -5.08
N ARG A 208 4.23 27.27 -4.53
CA ARG A 208 5.55 27.79 -4.89
C ARG A 208 6.65 26.79 -4.55
N SER A 209 6.73 26.36 -3.30
CA SER A 209 7.76 25.41 -2.84
C SER A 209 7.62 24.08 -3.57
N GLY A 210 6.38 23.60 -3.77
CA GLY A 210 6.11 22.40 -4.55
C GLY A 210 6.62 22.54 -5.99
N SER A 211 6.36 23.67 -6.65
CA SER A 211 6.81 23.93 -8.02
C SER A 211 8.32 24.00 -8.12
N GLU A 212 9.00 24.61 -7.15
CA GLU A 212 10.47 24.67 -7.07
C GLU A 212 11.08 23.27 -6.86
N MET A 213 10.40 22.40 -6.12
CA MET A 213 10.80 21.01 -5.91
C MET A 213 10.36 20.05 -7.03
N GLY A 214 9.70 20.55 -8.08
CA GLY A 214 9.23 19.71 -9.19
C GLY A 214 8.04 18.82 -8.85
N SER A 215 7.19 19.23 -7.90
CA SER A 215 5.96 18.52 -7.56
C SER A 215 4.96 18.59 -8.71
N LEU A 216 4.14 17.54 -8.84
CA LEU A 216 3.05 17.51 -9.80
C LEU A 216 1.77 18.05 -9.16
N PHE A 217 0.96 18.76 -9.94
CA PHE A 217 -0.26 19.40 -9.46
C PHE A 217 -1.45 19.02 -10.30
N ALA A 218 -2.55 18.66 -9.64
CA ALA A 218 -3.85 18.47 -10.25
C ALA A 218 -4.93 19.26 -9.50
N CYS A 219 -5.95 19.74 -10.18
CA CYS A 219 -7.06 20.43 -9.56
C CYS A 219 -8.39 20.11 -10.25
N ASN A 220 -9.49 20.18 -9.52
CA ASN A 220 -10.80 19.86 -10.09
C ASN A 220 -11.94 20.67 -9.49
N LEU A 221 -13.01 20.79 -10.29
CA LEU A 221 -14.28 21.37 -9.90
C LEU A 221 -15.32 20.25 -9.74
N LYS A 222 -16.03 20.23 -8.61
CA LYS A 222 -17.10 19.25 -8.38
C LYS A 222 -18.35 19.60 -9.20
N VAL A 223 -19.05 18.57 -9.65
CA VAL A 223 -20.39 18.70 -10.24
C VAL A 223 -21.38 19.13 -9.15
N ARG A 224 -22.21 20.15 -9.44
CA ARG A 224 -23.26 20.62 -8.52
C ARG A 224 -24.60 19.95 -8.87
N GLY A 225 -25.25 19.25 -7.92
CA GLY A 225 -26.59 18.65 -8.09
C GLY A 225 -26.75 17.19 -7.60
N SER A 226 -27.98 16.66 -7.60
CA SER A 226 -28.32 15.27 -7.19
C SER A 226 -27.76 14.21 -8.17
N ARG A 227 -27.87 12.91 -7.86
CA ARG A 227 -27.33 11.77 -8.66
C ARG A 227 -27.71 11.78 -10.16
N PHE A 228 -28.76 12.50 -10.56
CA PHE A 228 -29.15 12.70 -11.97
C PHE A 228 -28.27 13.72 -12.72
N ALA A 229 -27.39 14.46 -12.04
CA ALA A 229 -26.46 15.44 -12.63
C ALA A 229 -25.28 14.81 -13.38
N ILE A 230 -25.23 13.48 -13.53
CA ILE A 230 -24.23 12.76 -14.34
C ILE A 230 -24.28 13.24 -15.81
N GLN A 231 -25.45 13.67 -16.30
CA GLN A 231 -25.62 14.29 -17.63
C GLN A 231 -25.03 15.70 -17.77
N ARG A 232 -24.59 16.34 -16.67
CA ARG A 232 -23.96 17.69 -16.67
C ARG A 232 -22.45 17.65 -16.42
N ARG A 233 -21.83 16.47 -16.42
CA ARG A 233 -20.35 16.38 -16.52
C ARG A 233 -19.92 16.99 -17.84
N ASN A 234 -18.71 17.55 -17.88
CA ASN A 234 -18.10 18.01 -19.12
C ASN A 234 -18.78 19.23 -19.76
N VAL A 235 -19.57 19.98 -18.98
CA VAL A 235 -20.18 21.25 -19.41
C VAL A 235 -19.41 22.41 -18.79
N ALA A 236 -18.98 23.35 -19.62
CA ALA A 236 -18.32 24.57 -19.19
C ALA A 236 -19.33 25.48 -18.47
N ASP A 237 -18.94 26.06 -17.34
CA ASP A 237 -19.73 27.12 -16.74
C ASP A 237 -19.54 28.47 -17.45
N LYS A 238 -20.18 29.52 -16.94
CA LYS A 238 -20.15 30.86 -17.55
C LYS A 238 -18.74 31.45 -17.64
N GLU A 239 -17.81 30.94 -16.85
CA GLU A 239 -16.42 31.41 -16.81
C GLU A 239 -15.49 30.48 -17.61
N GLY A 240 -16.04 29.49 -18.32
CA GLY A 240 -15.28 28.58 -19.17
C GLY A 240 -14.64 27.40 -18.44
N LEU A 241 -15.00 27.13 -17.18
CA LEU A 241 -14.46 26.01 -16.41
C LEU A 241 -15.38 24.79 -16.47
N LEU A 242 -14.81 23.63 -16.80
CA LEU A 242 -15.50 22.33 -16.87
C LEU A 242 -15.65 21.73 -15.48
N ARG A 243 -16.85 21.24 -15.16
CA ARG A 243 -17.15 20.54 -13.91
C ARG A 243 -17.06 19.03 -14.07
N GLY A 244 -16.60 18.36 -13.01
CA GLY A 244 -16.36 16.92 -13.01
C GLY A 244 -15.12 16.53 -13.82
N HIS A 245 -14.19 17.46 -14.01
CA HIS A 245 -13.01 17.32 -14.84
C HIS A 245 -11.74 17.68 -14.06
N SER A 246 -10.62 17.05 -14.43
CA SER A 246 -9.32 17.20 -13.80
C SER A 246 -8.40 18.05 -14.68
N TYR A 247 -7.77 19.06 -14.07
CA TYR A 247 -6.85 20.00 -14.70
C TYR A 247 -5.45 19.84 -14.10
N SER A 248 -4.42 20.20 -14.86
CA SER A 248 -3.03 20.28 -14.37
C SER A 248 -2.67 21.73 -14.02
N ILE A 249 -1.85 21.95 -12.98
CA ILE A 249 -1.17 23.25 -12.81
C ILE A 249 0.25 23.10 -13.35
N THR A 250 0.55 23.84 -14.41
CA THR A 250 1.82 23.70 -15.16
C THR A 250 2.82 24.80 -14.88
N LYS A 251 2.42 25.86 -14.14
CA LYS A 251 3.33 26.91 -13.68
C LYS A 251 2.74 27.69 -12.50
N VAL A 252 3.60 28.05 -11.56
CA VAL A 252 3.31 28.99 -10.46
C VAL A 252 4.19 30.22 -10.68
N HIS A 253 3.61 31.41 -10.72
CA HIS A 253 4.36 32.62 -11.09
C HIS A 253 3.88 33.87 -10.35
N THR A 254 4.81 34.78 -10.11
CA THR A 254 4.52 36.05 -9.46
C THR A 254 4.89 37.22 -10.36
N ILE A 255 4.02 38.23 -10.44
CA ILE A 255 4.28 39.49 -11.15
C ILE A 255 4.37 40.60 -10.11
N ALA A 256 5.52 41.28 -10.06
CA ALA A 256 5.75 42.44 -9.21
C ALA A 256 5.50 43.76 -9.98
N GLY A 257 5.10 44.82 -9.28
CA GLY A 257 5.10 46.19 -9.81
C GLY A 257 3.86 46.66 -10.60
N LEU A 258 2.77 45.87 -10.63
CA LEU A 258 1.48 46.27 -11.23
C LEU A 258 0.45 46.80 -10.22
N VAL A 259 0.67 46.57 -8.92
CA VAL A 259 -0.19 47.02 -7.82
C VAL A 259 0.63 48.01 -6.97
N ALA A 260 -0.04 48.88 -6.22
CA ALA A 260 0.62 49.85 -5.33
C ALA A 260 1.61 49.17 -4.36
N ASP A 261 2.59 49.97 -3.89
CA ASP A 261 3.83 49.58 -3.23
C ASP A 261 3.76 48.29 -2.38
N GLY A 262 4.47 47.24 -2.83
CA GLY A 262 4.70 45.99 -2.10
C GLY A 262 3.84 44.78 -2.48
N ASP A 263 2.70 44.96 -3.16
CA ASP A 263 1.78 43.86 -3.44
C ASP A 263 2.10 43.15 -4.78
N GLN A 264 2.06 41.81 -4.77
CA GLN A 264 2.49 40.97 -5.88
C GLN A 264 1.33 40.14 -6.43
N ILE A 265 1.14 40.14 -7.76
CA ILE A 265 0.07 39.35 -8.39
C ILE A 265 0.53 37.89 -8.52
N ARG A 266 -0.24 36.99 -7.90
CA ARG A 266 0.03 35.56 -7.83
C ARG A 266 -0.79 34.81 -8.87
N LEU A 267 -0.12 34.23 -9.85
CA LEU A 267 -0.74 33.59 -11.01
C LEU A 267 -0.41 32.09 -11.07
N LEU A 268 -1.40 31.32 -11.50
CA LEU A 268 -1.30 29.90 -11.78
C LEU A 268 -1.59 29.68 -13.26
N ARG A 269 -0.75 28.92 -13.96
CA ARG A 269 -1.05 28.42 -15.30
C ARG A 269 -1.69 27.04 -15.17
N VAL A 270 -2.92 26.91 -15.64
CA VAL A 270 -3.75 25.72 -15.53
C VAL A 270 -3.98 25.16 -16.93
N ARG A 271 -3.98 23.83 -17.07
CA ARG A 271 -4.20 23.14 -18.35
C ARG A 271 -5.39 22.20 -18.30
N ASN A 272 -6.24 22.32 -19.31
CA ASN A 272 -7.28 21.36 -19.67
C ASN A 272 -6.70 20.24 -20.55
N PRO A 273 -6.67 18.97 -20.09
CA PRO A 273 -6.16 17.85 -20.90
C PRO A 273 -6.97 17.57 -22.17
N TRP A 274 -8.18 18.10 -22.37
CA TRP A 274 -8.88 17.87 -23.64
C TRP A 274 -8.33 18.67 -24.82
N GLY A 275 -7.58 19.74 -24.59
CA GLY A 275 -7.06 20.60 -25.67
C GLY A 275 -8.13 21.20 -26.59
N THR A 276 -9.42 21.16 -26.18
CA THR A 276 -10.57 21.53 -27.02
C THR A 276 -10.87 23.04 -27.04
N GLY A 277 -9.96 23.86 -26.52
CA GLY A 277 -10.12 25.32 -26.47
C GLY A 277 -11.21 25.84 -25.52
N VAL A 278 -11.69 25.00 -24.60
CA VAL A 278 -12.55 25.42 -23.49
C VAL A 278 -11.66 25.84 -22.33
N GLU A 279 -11.49 27.16 -22.20
CA GLU A 279 -10.55 27.81 -21.29
C GLU A 279 -11.24 28.88 -20.41
N TRP A 280 -10.55 29.30 -19.36
CA TRP A 280 -10.97 30.38 -18.48
C TRP A 280 -11.23 31.68 -19.24
N ASN A 281 -12.37 32.31 -18.96
CA ASN A 281 -12.80 33.57 -19.59
C ASN A 281 -12.70 34.79 -18.66
N GLY A 282 -12.17 34.62 -17.44
CA GLY A 282 -12.04 35.71 -16.47
C GLY A 282 -10.74 36.49 -16.60
N LYS A 283 -10.33 37.14 -15.51
CA LYS A 283 -9.10 37.93 -15.44
C LYS A 283 -7.88 37.03 -15.70
N TRP A 284 -6.94 37.51 -16.50
CA TRP A 284 -5.75 36.79 -16.96
C TRP A 284 -6.01 35.62 -17.93
N SER A 285 -7.23 35.47 -18.44
CA SER A 285 -7.51 34.62 -19.61
C SER A 285 -6.67 35.02 -20.84
N ASP A 286 -6.61 34.16 -21.85
CA ASP A 286 -5.86 34.42 -23.08
C ASP A 286 -6.29 35.69 -23.82
N LYS A 287 -7.57 36.08 -23.67
CA LYS A 287 -8.15 37.29 -24.28
C LYS A 287 -8.19 38.49 -23.31
N SER A 288 -7.63 38.36 -22.11
CA SER A 288 -7.73 39.35 -21.04
C SER A 288 -6.95 40.63 -21.36
N ARG A 289 -7.53 41.79 -21.04
CA ARG A 289 -6.89 43.10 -21.26
C ARG A 289 -5.71 43.36 -20.31
N GLU A 290 -5.67 42.64 -19.20
CA GLU A 290 -4.68 42.70 -18.13
C GLU A 290 -3.27 42.35 -18.65
N TRP A 291 -3.17 41.54 -19.71
CA TRP A 291 -1.89 41.32 -20.38
C TRP A 291 -1.31 42.58 -21.02
N LYS A 292 -2.16 43.55 -21.39
CA LYS A 292 -1.73 44.81 -22.02
C LYS A 292 -0.94 45.71 -21.07
N SER A 293 -1.17 45.62 -19.76
CA SER A 293 -0.45 46.44 -18.76
C SER A 293 0.96 45.93 -18.45
N LEU A 294 1.33 44.73 -18.87
CA LEU A 294 2.68 44.18 -18.66
C LEU A 294 3.69 44.68 -19.69
N ASN A 295 4.91 44.92 -19.24
CA ASN A 295 6.03 45.27 -20.13
C ASN A 295 6.51 44.04 -20.94
N ALA A 296 7.27 44.28 -22.02
CA ALA A 296 7.73 43.22 -22.91
C ALA A 296 8.65 42.20 -22.22
N ALA A 297 9.44 42.62 -21.22
CA ALA A 297 10.35 41.75 -20.48
C ALA A 297 9.59 40.77 -19.56
N GLU A 298 8.51 41.23 -18.92
CA GLU A 298 7.64 40.41 -18.09
C GLU A 298 6.86 39.40 -18.93
N ARG A 299 6.33 39.81 -20.09
CA ARG A 299 5.66 38.87 -21.02
C ARG A 299 6.57 37.75 -21.50
N LYS A 300 7.86 38.06 -21.73
CA LYS A 300 8.86 37.04 -22.07
C LYS A 300 9.16 36.13 -20.87
N ARG A 301 9.26 36.68 -19.65
CA ARG A 301 9.55 35.94 -18.42
C ARG A 301 8.41 35.02 -17.98
N THR A 302 7.16 35.46 -18.15
CA THR A 302 5.97 34.62 -17.90
C THR A 302 5.91 33.45 -18.87
N GLY A 303 6.58 33.53 -20.03
CA GLY A 303 6.52 32.52 -21.09
C GLY A 303 5.13 32.47 -21.70
N LEU A 304 4.50 33.64 -21.85
CA LEU A 304 3.13 33.78 -22.30
C LEU A 304 2.96 33.14 -23.68
N THR A 305 2.23 32.03 -23.74
CA THR A 305 1.79 31.42 -24.98
C THR A 305 0.29 31.65 -25.03
N LEU A 306 -0.15 32.58 -25.88
CA LEU A 306 -1.57 32.88 -26.10
C LEU A 306 -2.02 32.04 -27.28
N GLN A 307 -2.23 30.75 -27.02
CA GLN A 307 -2.66 29.78 -28.02
C GLN A 307 -3.83 29.02 -27.42
N ASN A 308 -4.81 28.68 -28.27
CA ASN A 308 -5.97 27.89 -27.87
C ASN A 308 -5.58 26.41 -27.73
N ASP A 309 -4.65 26.12 -26.81
CA ASP A 309 -4.04 24.80 -26.58
C ASP A 309 -4.56 24.13 -25.29
N GLY A 310 -5.51 24.78 -24.62
CA GLY A 310 -6.09 24.35 -23.35
C GLY A 310 -5.33 24.84 -22.13
N GLU A 311 -4.23 25.59 -22.26
CA GLU A 311 -3.58 26.28 -21.14
C GLU A 311 -4.15 27.69 -20.95
N PHE A 312 -4.38 28.09 -19.71
CA PHE A 312 -4.81 29.44 -19.36
C PHE A 312 -4.20 29.88 -18.03
N TRP A 313 -4.15 31.19 -17.79
CA TRP A 313 -3.72 31.73 -16.50
C TRP A 313 -4.91 32.18 -15.66
N ILE A 314 -4.78 32.01 -14.34
CA ILE A 314 -5.78 32.44 -13.35
C ILE A 314 -5.06 32.99 -12.12
N GLU A 315 -5.65 34.00 -11.48
CA GLU A 315 -5.16 34.55 -10.21
C GLU A 315 -5.45 33.59 -9.05
N LEU A 316 -4.60 33.56 -8.02
CA LEU A 316 -4.78 32.67 -6.85
C LEU A 316 -6.14 32.89 -6.17
N SER A 317 -6.58 34.15 -6.08
CA SER A 317 -7.87 34.54 -5.50
C SER A 317 -9.06 33.91 -6.25
N ASP A 318 -9.06 34.02 -7.58
CA ASP A 318 -10.05 33.37 -8.45
C ASP A 318 -9.93 31.85 -8.37
N PHE A 319 -8.72 31.29 -8.36
CA PHE A 319 -8.51 29.85 -8.19
C PHE A 319 -9.17 29.33 -6.91
N MET A 320 -8.94 29.99 -5.77
CA MET A 320 -9.55 29.64 -4.49
C MET A 320 -11.07 29.78 -4.50
N LYS A 321 -11.62 30.71 -5.28
CA LYS A 321 -13.07 30.89 -5.45
C LYS A 321 -13.71 29.82 -6.33
N HIS A 322 -13.02 29.32 -7.35
CA HIS A 322 -13.59 28.46 -8.39
C HIS A 322 -13.24 26.96 -8.27
N PHE A 323 -12.10 26.58 -7.69
CA PHE A 323 -11.65 25.18 -7.60
C PHE A 323 -12.01 24.50 -6.28
N ASP A 324 -12.58 23.30 -6.34
CA ASP A 324 -13.06 22.57 -5.15
C ASP A 324 -11.96 21.73 -4.49
N ARG A 325 -10.99 21.26 -5.29
CA ARG A 325 -9.87 20.43 -4.84
C ARG A 325 -8.58 20.83 -5.55
N LEU A 326 -7.49 20.85 -4.79
CA LEU A 326 -6.11 20.84 -5.26
C LEU A 326 -5.46 19.56 -4.73
N GLU A 327 -4.75 18.85 -5.59
CA GLU A 327 -4.02 17.63 -5.31
C GLU A 327 -2.55 17.87 -5.69
N VAL A 328 -1.64 17.63 -4.74
CA VAL A 328 -0.21 17.89 -4.89
C VAL A 328 0.52 16.56 -4.73
N CYS A 329 1.42 16.23 -5.65
CA CYS A 329 2.28 15.05 -5.56
C CYS A 329 3.74 15.47 -5.47
N HIS A 330 4.35 15.27 -4.30
CA HIS A 330 5.76 15.49 -4.05
C HIS A 330 6.55 14.29 -4.54
N LEU A 331 7.53 14.52 -5.43
CA LEU A 331 8.37 13.46 -5.98
C LEU A 331 9.26 12.85 -4.90
N SER A 332 9.43 11.53 -4.96
CA SER A 332 10.26 10.78 -4.01
C SER A 332 11.76 11.09 -4.22
N PRO A 333 12.56 11.18 -3.15
CA PRO A 333 14.00 11.49 -3.20
C PRO A 333 14.81 10.49 -4.03
N GLU A 334 14.40 9.21 -4.00
CA GLU A 334 14.98 8.09 -4.76
C GLU A 334 14.90 8.29 -6.28
N LEU A 335 14.04 9.21 -6.71
CA LEU A 335 13.87 9.52 -8.11
C LEU A 335 14.85 10.61 -8.59
N HIS A 336 15.39 11.39 -7.66
CA HIS A 336 16.33 12.46 -7.95
C HIS A 336 17.79 11.95 -8.06
N SER A 337 18.12 10.76 -7.55
CA SER A 337 19.49 10.20 -7.62
C SER A 337 19.89 9.72 -9.01
N VAL A 338 18.93 9.56 -9.93
CA VAL A 338 19.18 9.19 -11.34
C VAL A 338 19.80 10.37 -12.13
N GLN A 339 19.71 11.61 -11.62
CA GLN A 339 20.31 12.79 -12.26
C GLN A 339 21.84 12.87 -12.08
N ASP A 340 22.42 12.22 -11.07
CA ASP A 340 23.82 12.42 -10.69
C ASP A 340 24.83 11.73 -11.66
N ASP A 341 24.38 10.82 -12.53
CA ASP A 341 25.22 10.20 -13.58
C ASP A 341 25.41 11.09 -14.83
N ALA A 342 24.68 12.21 -14.94
CA ALA A 342 24.71 13.10 -16.11
C ALA A 342 25.64 14.33 -15.98
N GLY A 343 26.51 14.38 -14.97
CA GLY A 343 27.62 15.35 -14.93
C GLY A 343 27.26 16.81 -14.64
N GLU A 344 25.99 17.18 -14.47
CA GLU A 344 25.61 18.53 -14.03
C GLU A 344 25.75 18.66 -12.50
N ARG A 345 26.98 18.95 -12.07
CA ARG A 345 27.22 19.50 -10.73
C ARG A 345 26.69 20.93 -10.70
N ASP A 346 25.80 21.17 -9.74
CA ASP A 346 25.61 22.42 -8.98
C ASP A 346 24.18 23.01 -9.06
N THR A 347 23.43 22.78 -7.99
CA THR A 347 22.75 23.81 -7.18
C THR A 347 21.98 23.09 -6.08
N LYS A 348 22.01 23.61 -4.84
CA LYS A 348 21.26 23.10 -3.69
C LYS A 348 19.75 23.08 -3.99
N ARG A 349 19.24 22.08 -4.71
CA ARG A 349 17.81 21.80 -4.76
C ARG A 349 17.41 21.27 -3.41
N TYR A 350 16.43 21.91 -2.78
CA TYR A 350 15.71 21.35 -1.64
C TYR A 350 15.17 19.98 -2.06
N ARG A 351 15.71 18.91 -1.47
CA ARG A 351 15.28 17.53 -1.71
C ARG A 351 14.49 17.09 -0.49
N TRP A 352 13.34 16.49 -0.73
CA TRP A 352 12.68 15.73 0.32
C TRP A 352 13.63 14.63 0.81
N GLU A 353 13.45 14.20 2.04
CA GLU A 353 13.98 12.94 2.55
C GLU A 353 12.80 12.05 2.90
N LEU A 354 12.86 10.79 2.48
CA LEU A 354 11.79 9.82 2.64
C LEU A 354 12.25 8.74 3.61
N SER A 355 11.42 8.48 4.62
CA SER A 355 11.49 7.24 5.38
C SER A 355 10.15 6.53 5.33
N ALA A 356 10.18 5.23 5.07
CA ALA A 356 8.98 4.43 4.86
C ALA A 356 9.08 3.09 5.59
N LEU A 357 7.97 2.67 6.19
CA LEU A 357 7.86 1.38 6.88
C LEU A 357 6.51 0.72 6.58
N ASP A 358 6.56 -0.58 6.37
CA ASP A 358 5.37 -1.41 6.28
C ASP A 358 4.83 -1.72 7.66
N GLY A 359 3.51 -1.82 7.76
CA GLY A 359 2.84 -2.27 8.97
C GLY A 359 1.51 -2.94 8.67
N GLN A 360 0.90 -3.50 9.72
CA GLN A 360 -0.32 -4.28 9.60
C GLN A 360 -1.21 -4.09 10.82
N TRP A 361 -2.52 -3.94 10.58
CA TRP A 361 -3.56 -4.12 11.58
C TRP A 361 -4.07 -5.55 11.49
N ILE A 362 -3.88 -6.30 12.56
CA ILE A 362 -4.35 -7.68 12.69
C ILE A 362 -5.39 -7.70 13.79
N ARG A 363 -6.53 -8.34 13.49
CA ARG A 363 -7.63 -8.43 14.43
C ARG A 363 -7.12 -9.04 15.72
N ASP A 364 -7.61 -8.51 16.83
CA ASP A 364 -7.34 -9.01 18.17
C ASP A 364 -5.90 -8.82 18.67
N THR A 365 -4.97 -8.32 17.85
CA THR A 365 -3.57 -8.12 18.26
C THR A 365 -3.09 -6.69 18.07
N THR A 366 -3.17 -6.15 16.85
CA THR A 366 -2.66 -4.80 16.51
C THR A 366 -3.72 -3.88 15.92
N ALA A 367 -4.93 -4.37 15.65
CA ALA A 367 -6.06 -3.57 15.20
C ALA A 367 -6.76 -2.88 16.38
N GLY A 368 -6.12 -1.86 16.95
CA GLY A 368 -6.54 -1.21 18.18
C GLY A 368 -7.67 -0.19 18.04
N GLY A 369 -8.00 0.24 16.82
CA GLY A 369 -8.94 1.33 16.57
C GLY A 369 -8.34 2.71 16.90
N ASN A 370 -9.13 3.78 16.81
CA ASN A 370 -8.65 5.14 17.08
C ASN A 370 -8.59 5.48 18.59
N VAL A 371 -8.20 6.71 18.93
CA VAL A 371 -8.05 7.20 20.32
C VAL A 371 -9.33 7.16 21.17
N SER A 372 -10.51 7.04 20.56
CA SER A 372 -11.76 6.85 21.30
C SER A 372 -11.84 5.49 22.00
N PHE A 373 -10.98 4.53 21.63
CA PHE A 373 -10.91 3.18 22.19
C PHE A 373 -9.65 3.00 23.04
N LEU A 374 -9.49 3.77 24.12
CA LEU A 374 -8.26 3.78 24.95
C LEU A 374 -7.84 2.41 25.53
N ASP A 375 -8.75 1.45 25.61
CA ASP A 375 -8.44 0.08 26.04
C ASP A 375 -7.62 -0.69 25.01
N THR A 376 -7.81 -0.41 23.72
CA THR A 376 -7.19 -1.14 22.60
C THR A 376 -6.29 -0.26 21.75
N PHE A 377 -6.44 1.07 21.78
CA PHE A 377 -5.63 2.02 21.05
C PHE A 377 -4.11 1.82 21.23
N PRO A 378 -3.58 1.54 22.44
CA PRO A 378 -2.15 1.32 22.64
C PRO A 378 -1.59 0.08 21.92
N LEU A 379 -2.47 -0.83 21.49
CA LEU A 379 -2.11 -2.05 20.76
C LEU A 379 -1.77 -1.78 19.29
N ASN A 380 -2.19 -0.62 18.74
CA ASN A 380 -1.81 -0.24 17.39
C ASN A 380 -0.27 -0.17 17.27
N PRO A 381 0.30 -0.48 16.09
CA PRO A 381 1.72 -0.31 15.88
C PRO A 381 2.15 1.13 16.14
N GLN A 382 3.31 1.31 16.77
CA GLN A 382 3.82 2.61 17.17
C GLN A 382 5.13 2.89 16.43
N TYR A 383 5.33 4.13 16.01
CA TYR A 383 6.53 4.54 15.28
C TYR A 383 7.09 5.83 15.88
N THR A 384 8.41 5.92 16.03
CA THR A 384 9.07 7.16 16.46
C THR A 384 9.64 7.91 15.28
N ILE A 385 9.51 9.24 15.31
CA ILE A 385 10.20 10.17 14.43
C ILE A 385 11.12 11.04 15.30
N HIS A 386 12.41 11.10 14.96
CA HIS A 386 13.31 12.11 15.50
C HIS A 386 13.51 13.24 14.49
N VAL A 387 13.09 14.44 14.86
CA VAL A 387 13.37 15.67 14.12
C VAL A 387 14.65 16.27 14.72
N GLN A 388 15.71 16.38 13.91
CA GLN A 388 17.06 16.72 14.37
C GLN A 388 17.16 18.10 15.03
N GLU A 389 18.08 18.22 16.00
CA GLU A 389 18.45 19.47 16.67
C GLU A 389 18.89 20.55 15.66
N HIS A 390 18.61 21.82 15.98
CA HIS A 390 18.79 23.01 15.11
C HIS A 390 17.76 23.19 13.98
N THR A 391 16.73 22.36 13.90
CA THR A 391 15.61 22.59 12.99
C THR A 391 14.40 23.14 13.76
N THR A 392 14.10 24.43 13.56
CA THR A 392 12.86 25.05 14.05
C THR A 392 11.85 25.09 12.91
N GLY A 393 10.60 24.69 13.20
CA GLY A 393 9.54 24.68 12.20
C GLY A 393 9.80 23.79 10.97
N SER A 394 10.40 22.61 11.14
CA SER A 394 10.59 21.65 10.05
C SER A 394 9.26 21.20 9.48
N SER A 395 9.10 21.30 8.15
CA SER A 395 7.92 20.74 7.48
C SER A 395 8.07 19.22 7.34
N VAL A 396 7.14 18.51 7.98
CA VAL A 396 7.04 17.06 7.96
C VAL A 396 5.71 16.67 7.35
N VAL A 397 5.71 15.81 6.34
CA VAL A 397 4.50 15.27 5.74
C VAL A 397 4.43 13.78 6.04
N ILE A 398 3.44 13.39 6.81
CA ILE A 398 3.19 11.99 7.18
C ILE A 398 2.05 11.47 6.31
N ALA A 399 2.24 10.32 5.68
CA ALA A 399 1.24 9.66 4.85
C ALA A 399 1.06 8.20 5.24
N LEU A 400 -0.19 7.77 5.35
CA LEU A 400 -0.60 6.41 5.67
C LEU A 400 -1.42 5.85 4.51
N MET A 401 -0.89 4.83 3.83
CA MET A 401 -1.50 4.19 2.67
C MET A 401 -1.89 2.76 2.99
N GLN A 402 -3.16 2.38 2.81
CA GLN A 402 -3.60 0.99 2.92
C GLN A 402 -3.35 0.20 1.62
N LYS A 403 -2.95 -1.07 1.75
CA LYS A 403 -2.54 -1.93 0.63
C LYS A 403 -3.64 -2.87 0.15
N TYR A 404 -3.54 -3.29 -1.11
CA TYR A 404 -4.28 -4.38 -1.77
C TYR A 404 -5.81 -4.31 -1.80
N ARG A 405 -6.45 -3.36 -1.11
CA ARG A 405 -7.92 -3.25 -1.03
C ARG A 405 -8.59 -3.29 -2.40
N ARG A 406 -8.08 -2.54 -3.38
CA ARG A 406 -8.65 -2.50 -4.73
C ARG A 406 -8.43 -3.83 -5.48
N ALA A 407 -7.23 -4.40 -5.39
CA ALA A 407 -6.92 -5.70 -6.01
C ALA A 407 -7.83 -6.81 -5.49
N ASP A 408 -8.16 -6.77 -4.20
CA ASP A 408 -9.07 -7.73 -3.56
C ASP A 408 -10.56 -7.37 -3.67
N ALA A 409 -10.90 -6.30 -4.42
CA ALA A 409 -12.26 -5.75 -4.52
C ALA A 409 -12.90 -5.42 -3.15
N LEU A 410 -12.08 -5.07 -2.16
CA LEU A 410 -12.50 -4.65 -0.83
C LEU A 410 -12.70 -3.13 -0.76
N PRO A 411 -13.68 -2.65 0.03
CA PRO A 411 -13.76 -1.23 0.33
C PRO A 411 -12.54 -0.79 1.14
N SER A 412 -12.08 0.42 0.87
CA SER A 412 -11.07 1.09 1.69
C SER A 412 -11.59 1.25 3.13
N LEU A 413 -10.72 1.03 4.11
CA LEU A 413 -10.97 1.29 5.53
C LEU A 413 -10.99 2.79 5.79
N THR A 414 -11.65 3.18 6.88
CA THR A 414 -11.48 4.52 7.45
C THR A 414 -10.18 4.53 8.24
N ILE A 415 -9.15 5.19 7.72
CA ILE A 415 -7.80 5.20 8.31
C ILE A 415 -7.38 6.60 8.74
N GLY A 416 -6.49 6.67 9.71
CA GLY A 416 -5.87 7.91 10.18
C GLY A 416 -4.70 7.65 11.12
N PHE A 417 -4.05 8.72 11.56
CA PHE A 417 -2.96 8.64 12.52
C PHE A 417 -2.95 9.84 13.46
N ILE A 418 -2.36 9.64 14.65
CA ILE A 418 -2.16 10.68 15.66
C ILE A 418 -0.68 10.80 15.97
N VAL A 419 -0.22 12.02 16.23
CA VAL A 419 1.18 12.34 16.54
C VAL A 419 1.27 12.97 17.94
N TYR A 420 2.04 12.34 18.82
CA TYR A 420 2.35 12.82 20.16
C TYR A 420 3.78 13.35 20.20
N LYS A 421 4.03 14.42 20.95
CA LYS A 421 5.38 14.79 21.36
C LYS A 421 5.76 13.95 22.57
N VAL A 422 6.94 13.34 22.53
CA VAL A 422 7.44 12.43 23.56
C VAL A 422 8.86 12.79 23.99
N THR A 423 9.24 12.30 25.15
CA THR A 423 10.59 12.40 25.70
C THR A 423 11.29 11.05 25.64
N SER A 424 12.60 11.03 25.84
CA SER A 424 13.36 9.78 25.99
C SER A 424 12.89 8.94 27.18
N GLU A 425 12.28 9.59 28.17
CA GLU A 425 11.69 8.97 29.36
C GLU A 425 10.44 8.15 29.01
N ASP A 426 9.52 8.75 28.24
CA ASP A 426 8.31 8.08 27.76
C ASP A 426 8.64 6.84 26.91
N LEU A 427 9.76 6.88 26.18
CA LEU A 427 10.21 5.82 25.28
C LEU A 427 11.06 4.72 25.95
N ARG A 428 11.23 4.76 27.29
CA ARG A 428 11.96 3.70 28.02
C ARG A 428 11.27 2.35 27.93
N GLN A 429 9.94 2.35 27.98
CA GLN A 429 9.12 1.16 27.79
C GLN A 429 8.57 1.13 26.36
N LYS A 430 8.83 0.05 25.63
CA LYS A 430 8.40 -0.14 24.24
C LYS A 430 7.56 -1.41 24.10
N PRO A 431 6.38 -1.35 23.45
CA PRO A 431 5.66 -0.14 23.06
C PRO A 431 5.29 0.73 24.28
N VAL A 432 5.00 2.01 24.05
CA VAL A 432 4.54 2.93 25.10
C VAL A 432 3.24 2.37 25.70
N PRO A 433 3.14 2.28 27.04
CA PRO A 433 2.06 1.56 27.69
C PRO A 433 0.76 2.38 27.75
N LYS A 434 -0.34 1.72 28.15
CA LYS A 434 -1.68 2.32 28.17
C LYS A 434 -1.77 3.59 29.01
N GLU A 435 -1.03 3.61 30.12
CA GLU A 435 -1.05 4.69 31.11
C GLU A 435 -0.62 6.03 30.49
N PHE A 436 0.32 6.01 29.54
CA PHE A 436 0.72 7.21 28.78
C PHE A 436 -0.47 7.82 28.04
N PHE A 437 -1.33 7.01 27.41
CA PHE A 437 -2.46 7.52 26.62
C PHE A 437 -3.63 8.00 27.48
N GLN A 438 -3.65 7.66 28.77
CA GLN A 438 -4.67 8.11 29.71
C GLN A 438 -4.30 9.43 30.39
N GLN A 439 -3.02 9.76 30.43
CA GLN A 439 -2.52 11.02 30.98
C GLN A 439 -2.88 12.17 30.03
N HIS A 440 -3.56 13.18 30.57
CA HIS A 440 -4.00 14.35 29.79
C HIS A 440 -2.85 15.36 29.55
N ASP A 441 -1.67 15.11 30.12
CA ASP A 441 -0.52 16.00 30.08
C ASP A 441 0.35 15.84 28.81
N HIS A 442 0.17 14.75 28.05
CA HIS A 442 0.95 14.53 26.83
C HIS A 442 0.31 15.24 25.63
N ALA A 443 1.07 16.15 25.04
CA ALA A 443 0.60 16.98 23.94
C ALA A 443 0.50 16.17 22.63
N ILE A 444 -0.74 15.93 22.18
CA ILE A 444 -1.02 15.66 20.77
C ILE A 444 -0.62 16.90 19.98
N VAL A 445 0.39 16.77 19.12
CA VAL A 445 0.91 17.87 18.30
C VAL A 445 0.30 17.90 16.90
N GLY A 446 -0.41 16.84 16.51
CA GLY A 446 -1.08 16.76 15.22
C GLY A 446 -1.61 15.38 14.91
N GLY A 447 -2.13 15.23 13.71
CA GLY A 447 -2.71 13.98 13.22
C GLY A 447 -3.52 14.22 11.97
N SER A 448 -3.84 13.14 11.26
CA SER A 448 -4.75 13.22 10.13
C SER A 448 -6.21 13.19 10.60
N ILE A 449 -7.10 13.66 9.74
CA ILE A 449 -8.50 13.24 9.82
C ILE A 449 -8.61 11.74 9.51
N PHE A 450 -9.67 11.11 10.01
CA PHE A 450 -10.00 9.72 9.68
C PHE A 450 -11.00 9.71 8.53
N ILE A 451 -10.60 9.16 7.39
CA ILE A 451 -11.46 9.05 6.20
C ILE A 451 -11.26 7.72 5.49
N ASN A 452 -12.29 7.31 4.75
CA ASN A 452 -12.20 6.22 3.81
C ASN A 452 -11.41 6.67 2.56
N ALA A 453 -10.13 6.33 2.49
CA ALA A 453 -9.23 6.68 1.38
C ALA A 453 -8.07 5.69 1.25
N ARG A 454 -7.57 5.47 0.02
CA ARG A 454 -6.37 4.65 -0.24
C ARG A 454 -5.15 5.16 0.54
N GLU A 455 -4.96 6.49 0.55
CA GLU A 455 -3.96 7.17 1.37
C GLU A 455 -4.54 8.42 2.03
N ILE A 456 -4.18 8.64 3.29
CA ILE A 456 -4.35 9.90 4.00
C ILE A 456 -3.00 10.49 4.37
N SER A 457 -2.85 11.81 4.22
CA SER A 457 -1.64 12.53 4.57
C SER A 457 -1.94 13.78 5.40
N CYS A 458 -0.97 14.18 6.20
CA CYS A 458 -1.02 15.42 6.98
C CYS A 458 0.35 16.08 6.96
N ARG A 459 0.36 17.38 6.65
CA ARG A 459 1.54 18.24 6.79
C ARG A 459 1.54 18.89 8.15
N LEU A 460 2.64 18.72 8.88
CA LEU A 460 2.90 19.26 10.19
C LEU A 460 4.14 20.16 10.15
N THR A 461 4.16 21.13 11.04
CA THR A 461 5.34 21.95 11.34
C THR A 461 5.82 21.52 12.71
N LEU A 462 6.93 20.80 12.77
CA LEU A 462 7.47 20.21 13.99
C LEU A 462 8.80 20.86 14.35
N ASP A 463 8.98 21.17 15.63
CA ASP A 463 10.28 21.58 16.16
C ASP A 463 11.19 20.37 16.40
N ALA A 464 12.48 20.61 16.60
CA ALA A 464 13.42 19.58 17.03
C ALA A 464 12.88 18.80 18.26
N GLY A 465 12.97 17.47 18.20
CA GLY A 465 12.49 16.59 19.26
C GLY A 465 12.03 15.21 18.79
N LEU A 466 11.51 14.45 19.74
CA LEU A 466 11.01 13.09 19.52
C LEU A 466 9.48 13.10 19.44
N TYR A 467 8.96 12.34 18.49
CA TYR A 467 7.54 12.23 18.23
C TYR A 467 7.14 10.77 18.08
N LEU A 468 5.93 10.43 18.56
CA LEU A 468 5.33 9.11 18.44
C LEU A 468 4.14 9.20 17.48
N VAL A 469 4.15 8.40 16.42
CA VAL A 469 3.09 8.28 15.42
C VAL A 469 2.36 6.97 15.60
N ILE A 470 1.04 7.03 15.71
CA ILE A 470 0.17 5.86 15.87
C ILE A 470 -0.81 5.80 14.69
N PRO A 471 -0.50 5.02 13.64
CA PRO A 471 -1.45 4.73 12.57
C PRO A 471 -2.50 3.72 13.02
N SER A 472 -3.76 4.00 12.73
CA SER A 472 -4.88 3.15 13.12
C SER A 472 -6.02 3.20 12.09
N THR A 473 -6.83 2.16 12.12
CA THR A 473 -8.20 2.20 11.60
C THR A 473 -9.09 2.98 12.55
N PHE A 474 -10.25 3.42 12.08
CA PHE A 474 -11.20 4.13 12.93
C PHE A 474 -11.78 3.18 13.99
N GLU A 475 -12.25 2.02 13.56
CA GLU A 475 -12.82 0.98 14.44
C GLU A 475 -11.76 -0.07 14.80
N PRO A 476 -11.79 -0.64 16.01
CA PRO A 476 -10.94 -1.75 16.39
C PRO A 476 -11.30 -3.04 15.64
N GLY A 477 -10.34 -3.95 15.51
CA GLY A 477 -10.53 -5.26 14.87
C GLY A 477 -10.61 -5.26 13.33
N GLU A 478 -10.53 -4.09 12.69
CA GLU A 478 -10.40 -3.97 11.23
C GLU A 478 -8.99 -4.38 10.77
N GLU A 479 -8.93 -5.32 9.82
CA GLU A 479 -7.66 -5.86 9.32
C GLU A 479 -7.22 -5.17 8.03
N GLY A 480 -5.92 -4.91 7.92
CA GLY A 480 -5.34 -4.36 6.71
C GLY A 480 -3.83 -4.15 6.79
N ASP A 481 -3.19 -4.27 5.64
CA ASP A 481 -1.79 -3.91 5.45
C ASP A 481 -1.68 -2.44 5.10
N TYR A 482 -0.61 -1.79 5.55
CA TYR A 482 -0.35 -0.39 5.23
C TYR A 482 1.14 -0.10 5.01
N LEU A 483 1.39 1.05 4.38
CA LEU A 483 2.70 1.68 4.26
C LEU A 483 2.61 3.07 4.91
N LEU A 484 3.44 3.29 5.93
CA LEU A 484 3.64 4.59 6.56
C LEU A 484 4.84 5.27 5.90
N ARG A 485 4.67 6.50 5.42
CA ARG A 485 5.70 7.29 4.72
C ARG A 485 5.83 8.65 5.37
N ILE A 486 7.06 9.09 5.59
CA ILE A 486 7.37 10.39 6.18
C ILE A 486 8.34 11.11 5.27
N PHE A 487 7.90 12.27 4.80
CA PHE A 487 8.67 13.20 4.01
C PHE A 487 9.10 14.35 4.89
N THR A 488 10.41 14.61 4.99
CA THR A 488 10.94 15.79 5.69
C THR A 488 11.80 16.63 4.76
N ALA A 489 11.82 17.95 5.00
CA ALA A 489 12.68 18.86 4.23
C ALA A 489 14.17 18.70 4.59
N ARG A 490 14.47 18.14 5.75
CA ARG A 490 15.80 17.83 6.30
C ARG A 490 15.67 16.57 7.15
N GLY A 491 16.61 15.64 7.07
CA GLY A 491 16.91 14.58 8.05
C GLY A 491 15.76 14.08 8.92
N ASN A 492 15.33 12.83 8.76
CA ASN A 492 14.53 12.17 9.79
C ASN A 492 15.00 10.73 10.08
N THR A 493 14.70 10.25 11.28
CA THR A 493 14.82 8.83 11.59
C THR A 493 13.45 8.30 11.97
N LEU A 494 12.90 7.47 11.09
CA LEU A 494 11.69 6.69 11.33
C LEU A 494 12.07 5.31 11.84
N CYS A 495 11.61 4.97 13.04
CA CYS A 495 11.85 3.67 13.66
C CYS A 495 10.55 3.07 14.21
N GLU A 496 10.43 1.75 14.22
CA GLU A 496 9.39 1.07 15.01
C GLU A 496 9.63 1.30 16.51
N ASN A 497 8.58 1.69 17.24
CA ASN A 497 8.58 1.78 18.68
C ASN A 497 7.99 0.50 19.29
N ASP A 498 8.78 -0.55 19.30
CA ASP A 498 8.35 -1.88 19.70
C ASP A 498 9.42 -2.61 20.51
N ALA A 499 9.06 -3.77 21.04
CA ALA A 499 9.96 -4.68 21.72
C ALA A 499 11.15 -5.05 20.82
N ILE A 500 12.36 -5.05 21.37
CA ILE A 500 13.52 -5.59 20.67
C ILE A 500 13.40 -7.11 20.64
N LEU A 501 13.59 -7.70 19.46
CA LEU A 501 13.63 -9.15 19.29
C LEU A 501 14.84 -9.73 20.05
N CYS A 502 14.61 -10.38 21.19
CA CYS A 502 15.67 -10.95 22.02
C CYS A 502 15.18 -12.10 22.89
N PHE A 503 16.11 -12.85 23.49
CA PHE A 503 15.78 -13.78 24.56
C PHE A 503 15.38 -13.00 25.80
N GLY A 504 14.19 -13.31 26.33
CA GLY A 504 13.71 -12.85 27.62
C GLY A 504 13.91 -13.91 28.70
N THR A 505 13.22 -13.72 29.82
CA THR A 505 13.17 -14.68 30.93
C THR A 505 12.07 -15.69 30.69
N LEU A 506 12.40 -16.98 30.81
CA LEU A 506 11.39 -18.06 30.82
C LEU A 506 10.53 -17.90 32.09
N ASP A 507 9.22 -18.11 31.94
CA ASP A 507 8.25 -17.99 33.04
C ASP A 507 8.63 -18.90 34.23
N ASP A 508 8.58 -18.34 35.44
CA ASP A 508 9.02 -19.06 36.65
C ASP A 508 8.23 -20.35 36.89
N ARG A 509 6.95 -20.36 36.50
CA ARG A 509 6.08 -21.56 36.59
C ARG A 509 6.58 -22.71 35.71
N VAL A 510 7.43 -22.42 34.73
CA VAL A 510 8.05 -23.38 33.81
C VAL A 510 9.46 -23.74 34.26
N THR A 511 10.24 -22.77 34.77
CA THR A 511 11.60 -23.02 35.30
C THR A 511 11.57 -23.80 36.62
N GLU A 512 10.56 -23.61 37.46
CA GLU A 512 10.35 -24.33 38.72
C GLU A 512 10.07 -25.84 38.51
N GLN A 513 9.75 -26.27 37.29
CA GLN A 513 9.76 -27.69 36.90
C GLN A 513 11.18 -28.24 36.67
N GLY A 514 12.19 -27.74 37.39
CA GLY A 514 13.64 -27.99 37.25
C GLY A 514 14.12 -29.46 37.34
N LYS A 515 13.20 -30.41 37.24
CA LYS A 515 13.37 -31.85 37.22
C LYS A 515 12.83 -32.49 35.94
N PHE A 516 12.69 -31.77 34.81
CA PHE A 516 12.25 -32.37 33.54
C PHE A 516 12.99 -33.69 33.23
N PHE A 517 14.31 -33.70 33.42
CA PHE A 517 15.16 -34.86 33.20
C PHE A 517 15.00 -35.99 34.23
N GLU A 518 14.29 -35.77 35.34
CA GLU A 518 13.94 -36.79 36.34
C GLU A 518 12.51 -37.31 36.15
N THR A 519 11.77 -36.80 35.15
CA THR A 519 10.38 -37.21 34.92
C THR A 519 10.29 -38.55 34.17
N PRO A 520 9.22 -39.33 34.38
CA PRO A 520 8.91 -40.50 33.54
C PRO A 520 8.83 -40.14 32.05
N ARG A 521 8.41 -38.91 31.75
CA ARG A 521 8.33 -38.40 30.38
C ARG A 521 9.71 -38.30 29.71
N TRP A 522 10.73 -37.85 30.43
CA TRP A 522 12.10 -37.85 29.92
C TRP A 522 12.63 -39.27 29.70
N ALA A 523 12.36 -40.20 30.62
CA ALA A 523 12.76 -41.60 30.44
C ALA A 523 12.19 -42.21 29.14
N MET A 524 10.94 -41.89 28.81
CA MET A 524 10.33 -42.30 27.53
C MET A 524 11.03 -41.69 26.31
N LEU A 525 11.36 -40.38 26.36
CA LEU A 525 12.06 -39.68 25.28
C LEU A 525 13.49 -40.20 25.08
N ALA A 526 14.23 -40.44 26.17
CA ALA A 526 15.57 -41.01 26.12
C ALA A 526 15.56 -42.42 25.53
N ASN A 527 14.61 -43.27 25.93
CA ASN A 527 14.43 -44.59 25.33
C ASN A 527 14.08 -44.50 23.83
N ALA A 528 13.21 -43.57 23.44
CA ALA A 528 12.85 -43.36 22.04
C ALA A 528 14.05 -42.95 21.18
N PHE A 529 14.98 -42.16 21.73
CA PHE A 529 16.26 -41.83 21.11
C PHE A 529 17.13 -43.08 20.92
N TYR A 530 17.43 -43.82 21.99
CA TYR A 530 18.32 -44.98 21.90
C TYR A 530 17.78 -46.10 21.01
N ASN A 531 16.46 -46.26 20.92
CA ASN A 531 15.83 -47.24 20.04
C ASN A 531 15.92 -46.89 18.54
N ARG A 532 16.18 -45.61 18.20
CA ARG A 532 16.23 -45.12 16.81
C ARG A 532 17.60 -44.56 16.42
N ALA A 533 18.51 -44.41 17.38
CA ALA A 533 19.87 -44.00 17.12
C ALA A 533 20.65 -45.13 16.43
N ASN A 534 21.54 -44.75 15.51
CA ASN A 534 22.41 -45.69 14.83
C ASN A 534 23.53 -46.22 15.77
N ALA A 535 24.40 -47.08 15.24
CA ALA A 535 25.51 -47.67 16.00
C ALA A 535 26.47 -46.64 16.64
N TYR A 536 26.49 -45.40 16.13
CA TYR A 536 27.30 -44.29 16.64
C TYR A 536 26.55 -43.39 17.63
N GLN A 537 25.36 -43.82 18.09
CA GLN A 537 24.47 -43.02 18.93
C GLN A 537 24.08 -41.68 18.29
N GLN A 538 23.89 -41.70 16.98
CA GLN A 538 23.46 -40.56 16.18
C GLN A 538 22.04 -40.81 15.66
N LEU A 539 21.18 -39.81 15.75
CA LEU A 539 19.79 -39.84 15.31
C LEU A 539 19.64 -39.03 14.02
N GLU A 540 19.08 -39.64 12.98
CA GLU A 540 18.75 -38.95 11.73
C GLU A 540 17.53 -38.01 11.90
N THR A 541 17.46 -37.00 11.03
CA THR A 541 16.43 -35.95 11.08
C THR A 541 14.99 -36.47 10.97
N ASN A 542 14.75 -37.48 10.15
CA ASN A 542 13.47 -38.19 10.02
C ASN A 542 13.03 -38.83 11.35
N TYR A 543 13.92 -39.52 12.05
CA TYR A 543 13.59 -40.16 13.32
C TYR A 543 13.38 -39.14 14.45
N LEU A 544 14.03 -37.97 14.40
CA LEU A 544 13.70 -36.86 15.30
C LEU A 544 12.25 -36.40 15.09
N GLN A 545 11.84 -36.20 13.84
CA GLN A 545 10.47 -35.82 13.50
C GLN A 545 9.47 -36.85 14.04
N ASP A 546 9.72 -38.14 13.82
CA ASP A 546 8.88 -39.23 14.32
C ASP A 546 8.74 -39.21 15.85
N ILE A 547 9.86 -39.04 16.58
CA ILE A 547 9.84 -38.96 18.05
C ILE A 547 9.03 -37.74 18.50
N LEU A 548 9.21 -36.57 17.89
CA LEU A 548 8.46 -35.37 18.25
C LEU A 548 6.96 -35.56 18.00
N TRP A 549 6.58 -36.16 16.86
CA TRP A 549 5.20 -36.48 16.56
C TRP A 549 4.58 -37.43 17.57
N GLU A 550 5.22 -38.56 17.85
CA GLU A 550 4.69 -39.59 18.76
C GLU A 550 4.54 -39.09 20.20
N GLN A 551 5.48 -38.27 20.67
CA GLN A 551 5.60 -37.92 22.10
C GLN A 551 4.93 -36.59 22.46
N PHE A 552 4.74 -35.68 21.51
CA PHE A 552 4.16 -34.35 21.76
C PHE A 552 2.85 -34.10 21.02
N PHE A 553 2.77 -34.44 19.72
CA PHE A 553 1.66 -33.98 18.87
C PHE A 553 0.54 -35.03 18.68
N ARG A 554 0.85 -36.32 18.79
CA ARG A 554 -0.11 -37.42 18.51
C ARG A 554 -1.36 -37.41 19.40
N LYS A 555 -1.24 -37.03 20.68
CA LYS A 555 -2.38 -37.02 21.62
C LYS A 555 -3.33 -35.85 21.36
N SER A 556 -2.80 -34.70 20.95
CA SER A 556 -3.59 -33.53 20.57
C SER A 556 -4.44 -33.79 19.32
N PHE A 557 -3.93 -34.61 18.38
CA PHE A 557 -4.65 -35.01 17.16
C PHE A 557 -5.88 -35.88 17.42
N VAL A 558 -5.84 -36.78 18.43
CA VAL A 558 -6.95 -37.71 18.73
C VAL A 558 -8.07 -37.05 19.54
N ALA A 559 -7.78 -35.98 20.28
CA ALA A 559 -8.78 -35.24 21.06
C ALA A 559 -9.76 -34.43 20.20
N GLY A 560 -9.36 -34.01 19.00
CA GLY A 560 -10.22 -33.29 18.04
C GLY A 560 -11.34 -34.12 17.41
N ASP A 561 -11.26 -35.46 17.49
CA ASP A 561 -12.27 -36.40 17.00
C ASP A 561 -13.31 -36.81 18.08
N ALA A 562 -13.18 -36.30 19.31
CA ALA A 562 -14.15 -36.57 20.37
C ALA A 562 -15.38 -35.65 20.24
N GLN A 563 -16.55 -36.27 20.05
CA GLN A 563 -17.86 -35.58 20.04
C GLN A 563 -18.02 -34.59 21.22
N PRO A 564 -18.77 -33.48 21.03
CA PRO A 564 -18.95 -32.49 22.09
C PRO A 564 -19.62 -33.12 23.31
N VAL A 565 -18.92 -33.08 24.44
CA VAL A 565 -19.49 -33.40 25.74
C VAL A 565 -20.63 -32.42 26.01
N LYS A 566 -21.85 -32.93 26.14
CA LYS A 566 -23.05 -32.15 26.46
C LYS A 566 -22.84 -31.43 27.80
N ALA A 567 -22.59 -30.13 27.74
CA ALA A 567 -22.68 -29.26 28.91
C ALA A 567 -24.12 -29.31 29.48
N LYS A 568 -24.23 -29.63 30.78
CA LYS A 568 -25.49 -29.55 31.53
C LYS A 568 -26.04 -28.12 31.43
N ARG A 569 -27.21 -27.97 30.80
CA ARG A 569 -27.98 -26.73 30.78
C ARG A 569 -28.50 -26.42 32.18
N THR A 570 -28.11 -25.28 32.73
CA THR A 570 -28.84 -24.60 33.79
C THR A 570 -29.36 -23.25 33.28
N GLY A 571 -30.70 -23.12 33.25
CA GLY A 571 -31.51 -21.88 33.28
C GLY A 571 -31.19 -20.73 32.32
N SER A 572 -31.90 -20.63 31.20
CA SER A 572 -31.98 -19.40 30.38
C SER A 572 -33.23 -18.58 30.69
N SER A 573 -33.09 -17.28 30.97
CA SER A 573 -34.23 -16.37 31.20
C SER A 573 -34.99 -16.00 29.89
N PRO A 574 -36.27 -15.60 29.97
CA PRO A 574 -37.14 -15.36 28.81
C PRO A 574 -36.71 -14.20 27.89
N LEU A 575 -35.86 -13.28 28.35
CA LEU A 575 -35.50 -12.05 27.65
C LEU A 575 -34.59 -12.27 26.41
N ARG A 576 -33.81 -13.36 26.37
CA ARG A 576 -32.95 -13.68 25.22
C ARG A 576 -33.71 -14.22 24.00
N LYS A 577 -34.90 -14.82 24.19
CA LYS A 577 -35.73 -15.29 23.06
C LYS A 577 -36.37 -14.14 22.29
N PHE A 578 -36.65 -13.02 22.96
CA PHE A 578 -37.26 -11.85 22.33
C PHE A 578 -36.29 -11.11 21.39
N TYR A 579 -35.02 -10.96 21.80
CA TYR A 579 -33.98 -10.33 20.97
C TYR A 579 -33.55 -11.20 19.77
N SER A 580 -33.60 -12.54 19.91
CA SER A 580 -33.31 -13.47 18.82
C SER A 580 -34.33 -13.40 17.67
N CYS A 581 -35.61 -13.18 17.97
CA CYS A 581 -36.64 -13.04 16.93
C CYS A 581 -36.57 -11.68 16.21
N LEU A 582 -36.18 -10.60 16.91
CA LEU A 582 -36.05 -9.27 16.29
C LEU A 582 -34.84 -9.18 15.33
N LEU A 583 -33.72 -9.84 15.65
CA LEU A 583 -32.54 -9.88 14.79
C LEU A 583 -32.74 -10.73 13.52
N GLN A 584 -33.56 -11.79 13.59
CA GLN A 584 -33.89 -12.61 12.42
C GLN A 584 -34.84 -11.92 11.44
N LEU A 585 -35.66 -10.97 11.89
CA LEU A 585 -36.54 -10.18 11.00
C LEU A 585 -35.79 -9.06 10.26
N CYS A 586 -34.73 -8.50 10.85
CA CYS A 586 -33.90 -7.48 10.20
C CYS A 586 -32.87 -8.07 9.20
N ALA A 587 -32.51 -9.35 9.31
CA ALA A 587 -31.56 -10.01 8.43
C ALA A 587 -32.17 -10.47 7.09
N CYS A 588 -33.50 -10.48 6.94
CA CYS A 588 -34.17 -11.00 5.75
C CYS A 588 -34.35 -9.98 4.60
N PHE A 589 -33.88 -8.74 4.72
CA PHE A 589 -34.07 -7.71 3.67
C PHE A 589 -32.81 -7.21 2.95
N TRP A 590 -31.62 -7.70 3.30
CA TRP A 590 -30.36 -7.34 2.62
C TRP A 590 -29.44 -8.56 2.50
N MET A 591 -29.70 -9.44 1.53
CA MET A 591 -28.69 -10.26 0.85
C MET A 591 -29.35 -11.13 -0.24
N GLN A 592 -29.47 -10.57 -1.44
CA GLN A 592 -29.50 -11.36 -2.68
C GLN A 592 -28.57 -10.71 -3.68
N SER A 593 -27.32 -11.20 -3.70
CA SER A 593 -26.58 -11.61 -4.90
C SER A 593 -25.08 -11.56 -4.64
N SER A 594 -24.45 -12.70 -4.92
CA SER A 594 -23.05 -12.94 -5.28
C SER A 594 -22.24 -13.84 -4.33
N ALA A 595 -22.29 -15.12 -4.70
CA ALA A 595 -21.19 -16.08 -4.83
C ALA A 595 -20.33 -16.44 -3.60
N ARG A 596 -20.79 -17.51 -2.93
CA ARG A 596 -20.02 -18.70 -2.51
C ARG A 596 -18.49 -18.64 -2.77
N LYS A 597 -17.71 -18.26 -1.76
CA LYS A 597 -16.48 -18.99 -1.41
C LYS A 597 -16.87 -20.02 -0.37
N GLY A 598 -16.86 -21.29 -0.74
CA GLY A 598 -17.16 -22.39 0.18
C GLY A 598 -16.15 -22.39 1.33
N ARG A 599 -16.63 -22.48 2.56
CA ARG A 599 -15.87 -23.09 3.66
C ARG A 599 -15.55 -24.52 3.20
N GLN A 600 -14.28 -24.77 2.87
CA GLN A 600 -13.78 -26.14 2.76
C GLN A 600 -13.43 -26.59 4.17
N ASP A 601 -14.22 -27.50 4.72
CA ASP A 601 -13.77 -28.33 5.83
C ASP A 601 -12.59 -29.16 5.32
N ILE A 602 -11.43 -29.06 5.98
CA ILE A 602 -10.19 -29.74 5.58
C ILE A 602 -10.42 -31.25 5.64
N HIS A 603 -10.19 -31.97 4.54
CA HIS A 603 -10.31 -33.43 4.53
C HIS A 603 -9.22 -34.05 5.42
N PRO A 604 -9.49 -35.12 6.21
CA PRO A 604 -8.51 -35.73 7.15
C PRO A 604 -7.14 -36.08 6.52
N THR A 605 -7.13 -36.37 5.21
CA THR A 605 -5.93 -36.71 4.44
C THR A 605 -5.06 -35.49 4.16
N GLU A 606 -5.66 -34.31 3.96
CA GLU A 606 -4.95 -33.02 3.76
C GLU A 606 -4.37 -32.51 5.09
N ALA A 607 -5.12 -32.62 6.19
CA ALA A 607 -4.64 -32.25 7.52
C ALA A 607 -3.36 -33.01 7.90
N LYS A 608 -3.31 -34.31 7.62
CA LYS A 608 -2.13 -35.16 7.86
C LYS A 608 -0.92 -34.73 7.03
N GLN A 609 -1.12 -34.30 5.78
CA GLN A 609 -0.04 -33.79 4.92
C GLN A 609 0.48 -32.42 5.37
N ILE A 610 -0.41 -31.56 5.88
CA ILE A 610 -0.05 -30.24 6.41
C ILE A 610 0.83 -30.38 7.65
N HIS A 611 0.40 -31.17 8.65
CA HIS A 611 1.16 -31.42 9.87
C HIS A 611 2.54 -32.05 9.59
N GLN A 612 2.65 -32.89 8.54
CA GLN A 612 3.93 -33.48 8.15
C GLN A 612 4.91 -32.43 7.59
N LYS A 613 4.43 -31.44 6.83
CA LYS A 613 5.25 -30.30 6.37
C LYS A 613 5.67 -29.40 7.53
N GLU A 614 4.77 -29.12 8.46
CA GLU A 614 5.05 -28.33 9.66
C GLU A 614 6.13 -29.00 10.52
N LEU A 615 5.98 -30.30 10.76
CA LEU A 615 6.95 -31.11 11.52
C LEU A 615 8.32 -31.14 10.84
N ALA A 616 8.37 -31.27 9.52
CA ALA A 616 9.61 -31.19 8.77
C ALA A 616 10.29 -29.83 8.94
N ARG A 617 9.52 -28.74 8.89
CA ARG A 617 10.03 -27.38 9.11
C ARG A 617 10.51 -27.17 10.54
N ILE A 618 9.77 -27.64 11.55
CA ILE A 618 10.17 -27.63 12.96
C ILE A 618 11.52 -28.34 13.13
N GLY A 619 11.64 -29.56 12.57
CA GLY A 619 12.89 -30.34 12.61
C GLY A 619 14.06 -29.53 12.05
N THR A 620 13.91 -28.98 10.84
CA THR A 620 14.96 -28.15 10.20
C THR A 620 15.34 -26.93 11.04
N LEU A 621 14.37 -26.19 11.59
CA LEU A 621 14.63 -24.99 12.40
C LEU A 621 15.40 -25.34 13.68
N LEU A 622 14.98 -26.39 14.39
CA LEU A 622 15.63 -26.86 15.61
C LEU A 622 17.06 -27.34 15.34
N LEU A 623 17.27 -28.07 14.24
CA LEU A 623 18.57 -28.62 13.85
C LEU A 623 19.54 -27.56 13.33
N SER A 624 19.06 -26.53 12.62
CA SER A 624 19.90 -25.50 11.99
C SER A 624 20.91 -24.83 12.95
N ARG A 625 20.59 -24.80 14.25
CA ARG A 625 21.41 -24.21 15.31
C ARG A 625 22.23 -25.23 16.08
N ILE A 626 21.67 -26.42 16.26
CA ILE A 626 22.15 -27.41 17.20
C ILE A 626 23.11 -28.39 16.50
N ALA A 627 22.84 -28.69 15.23
CA ALA A 627 23.60 -29.64 14.42
C ALA A 627 24.62 -28.99 13.48
N GLY A 628 24.68 -27.66 13.38
CA GLY A 628 25.67 -26.96 12.55
C GLY A 628 25.65 -27.33 11.06
N GLY A 629 24.51 -27.81 10.55
CA GLY A 629 24.38 -28.32 9.17
C GLY A 629 24.64 -29.82 9.00
N GLN A 630 24.77 -30.58 10.10
CA GLN A 630 24.81 -32.05 10.06
C GLN A 630 23.39 -32.64 9.93
N ASP A 631 23.27 -33.74 9.19
CA ASP A 631 22.00 -34.47 8.96
C ASP A 631 21.60 -35.38 10.14
N THR A 632 22.50 -35.53 11.11
CA THR A 632 22.33 -36.35 12.32
C THR A 632 22.65 -35.57 13.59
N ILE A 633 22.07 -35.99 14.71
CA ILE A 633 22.33 -35.41 16.04
C ILE A 633 22.69 -36.46 17.08
N GLY A 634 23.59 -36.11 17.99
CA GLY A 634 23.91 -36.89 19.18
C GLY A 634 22.93 -36.65 20.34
N TYR A 635 23.13 -37.40 21.42
CA TYR A 635 22.24 -37.41 22.58
C TYR A 635 22.08 -36.04 23.27
N GLU A 636 23.16 -35.27 23.45
CA GLU A 636 23.09 -33.95 24.11
C GLU A 636 22.35 -32.90 23.26
N GLN A 637 22.48 -33.00 21.94
CA GLN A 637 21.74 -32.17 20.98
C GLN A 637 20.24 -32.51 21.05
N PHE A 638 19.90 -33.81 21.04
CA PHE A 638 18.53 -34.28 21.23
C PHE A 638 17.97 -33.84 22.59
N ARG A 639 18.75 -33.95 23.66
CA ARG A 639 18.37 -33.53 25.01
C ARG A 639 17.99 -32.05 25.08
N THR A 640 18.73 -31.20 24.39
CA THR A 640 18.43 -29.78 24.28
C THR A 640 17.10 -29.56 23.55
N ILE A 641 16.92 -30.18 22.38
CA ILE A 641 15.68 -30.08 21.59
C ILE A 641 14.46 -30.53 22.40
N ALA A 642 14.53 -31.70 23.02
CA ALA A 642 13.43 -32.27 23.79
C ALA A 642 13.05 -31.40 25.00
N ARG A 643 14.04 -30.81 25.69
CA ARG A 643 13.79 -29.85 26.78
C ARG A 643 13.05 -28.63 26.27
N ASP A 644 13.50 -28.05 25.16
CA ASP A 644 12.94 -26.79 24.66
C ASP A 644 11.50 -27.00 24.14
N VAL A 645 11.23 -28.10 23.43
CA VAL A 645 9.86 -28.47 23.00
C VAL A 645 8.96 -28.75 24.21
N TYR A 646 9.47 -29.41 25.25
CA TYR A 646 8.72 -29.65 26.48
C TYR A 646 8.38 -28.34 27.21
N GLN A 647 9.32 -27.39 27.28
CA GLN A 647 9.08 -26.07 27.86
C GLN A 647 7.97 -25.33 27.10
N TRP A 648 8.03 -25.32 25.76
CA TRP A 648 7.00 -24.68 24.94
C TRP A 648 5.63 -25.35 25.09
N GLU A 649 5.55 -26.68 25.14
CA GLU A 649 4.29 -27.37 25.44
C GLU A 649 3.75 -27.03 26.83
N THR A 650 4.64 -26.89 27.82
CA THR A 650 4.24 -26.50 29.18
C THR A 650 3.65 -25.10 29.18
N VAL A 651 4.28 -24.15 28.48
CA VAL A 651 3.74 -22.80 28.31
C VAL A 651 2.42 -22.82 27.56
N PHE A 652 2.30 -23.57 26.47
CA PHE A 652 1.05 -23.71 25.72
C PHE A 652 -0.11 -24.10 26.65
N ARG A 653 0.09 -25.11 27.50
CA ARG A 653 -0.92 -25.54 28.49
C ARG A 653 -1.24 -24.52 29.58
N LEU A 654 -0.30 -23.62 29.90
CA LEU A 654 -0.56 -22.53 30.85
C LEU A 654 -1.52 -21.48 30.28
N TYR A 655 -1.55 -21.32 28.95
CA TYR A 655 -2.40 -20.35 28.26
C TYR A 655 -3.68 -20.99 27.68
N ASP A 656 -3.70 -22.29 27.41
CA ASP A 656 -4.89 -23.09 27.07
C ASP A 656 -5.76 -23.36 28.31
N THR A 657 -6.28 -22.29 28.92
CA THR A 657 -6.99 -22.36 30.21
C THR A 657 -8.33 -23.10 30.15
N ASP A 658 -8.96 -23.15 28.98
CA ASP A 658 -10.21 -23.87 28.74
C ASP A 658 -9.99 -25.34 28.33
N GLY A 659 -8.73 -25.74 28.13
CA GLY A 659 -8.37 -27.09 27.70
C GLY A 659 -8.90 -27.44 26.31
N SER A 660 -9.15 -26.43 25.47
CA SER A 660 -9.60 -26.60 24.09
C SER A 660 -8.55 -27.27 23.21
N GLY A 661 -7.28 -27.27 23.64
CA GLY A 661 -6.14 -27.74 22.86
C GLY A 661 -5.68 -26.70 21.84
N THR A 662 -6.14 -25.45 21.95
CA THR A 662 -5.84 -24.36 21.02
C THR A 662 -5.63 -23.02 21.73
N LEU A 663 -4.84 -22.13 21.15
CA LEU A 663 -4.67 -20.75 21.63
C LEU A 663 -5.32 -19.74 20.69
N ASP A 664 -5.86 -18.66 21.27
CA ASP A 664 -6.30 -17.49 20.51
C ASP A 664 -5.08 -16.64 20.06
N ARG A 665 -5.25 -15.90 18.97
CA ARG A 665 -4.26 -14.94 18.44
C ARG A 665 -3.83 -13.91 19.48
N ARG A 666 -4.74 -13.54 20.39
CA ARG A 666 -4.49 -12.63 21.53
C ARG A 666 -3.42 -13.16 22.48
N GLU A 667 -3.39 -14.46 22.66
CA GLU A 667 -2.57 -15.13 23.66
C GLU A 667 -1.17 -15.44 23.13
N LEU A 668 -1.00 -15.56 21.80
CA LEU A 668 0.27 -15.96 21.18
C LEU A 668 1.46 -15.11 21.64
N ARG A 669 1.33 -13.78 21.66
CA ARG A 669 2.41 -12.89 22.11
C ARG A 669 2.79 -13.16 23.56
N GLN A 670 1.79 -13.29 24.44
CA GLN A 670 2.02 -13.49 25.85
C GLN A 670 2.60 -14.88 26.13
N ALA A 671 2.10 -15.90 25.44
CA ALA A 671 2.65 -17.25 25.47
C ALA A 671 4.10 -17.30 24.97
N LEU A 672 4.45 -16.63 23.86
CA LEU A 672 5.83 -16.56 23.40
C LEU A 672 6.74 -15.82 24.40
N ARG A 673 6.23 -14.78 25.05
CA ARG A 673 6.93 -14.08 26.14
C ARG A 673 7.19 -14.99 27.35
N SER A 674 6.19 -15.75 27.79
CA SER A 674 6.37 -16.76 28.85
C SER A 674 7.30 -17.90 28.45
N SER A 675 7.46 -18.17 27.15
CA SER A 675 8.47 -19.09 26.60
C SER A 675 9.89 -18.48 26.52
N GLY A 676 10.08 -17.26 27.01
CA GLY A 676 11.38 -16.58 27.01
C GLY A 676 11.71 -15.86 25.70
N PHE A 677 10.73 -15.50 24.89
CA PHE A 677 10.93 -14.72 23.66
C PHE A 677 10.29 -13.33 23.76
N ASN A 678 11.09 -12.28 23.61
CA ASN A 678 10.55 -10.94 23.40
C ASN A 678 10.48 -10.68 21.89
N ILE A 679 9.30 -10.36 21.35
CA ILE A 679 9.07 -10.21 19.91
C ILE A 679 8.37 -8.88 19.60
N ASN A 680 8.75 -8.24 18.49
CA ASN A 680 8.02 -7.10 17.94
C ASN A 680 6.77 -7.54 17.14
N ASN A 681 5.92 -6.57 16.83
CA ASN A 681 4.76 -6.68 15.95
C ASN A 681 5.15 -7.31 14.61
N ARG A 682 6.25 -6.88 13.97
CA ARG A 682 6.65 -7.42 12.67
C ARG A 682 6.84 -8.94 12.69
N ILE A 683 7.52 -9.48 13.70
CA ILE A 683 7.69 -10.92 13.87
C ILE A 683 6.35 -11.57 14.25
N LEU A 684 5.58 -11.00 15.18
CA LEU A 684 4.27 -11.53 15.53
C LEU A 684 3.36 -11.67 14.30
N CYS A 685 3.29 -10.64 13.47
CA CYS A 685 2.48 -10.63 12.26
C CYS A 685 2.95 -11.68 11.23
N LYS A 686 4.27 -11.89 11.11
CA LYS A 686 4.83 -12.96 10.27
C LYS A 686 4.42 -14.34 10.79
N LEU A 687 4.50 -14.55 12.11
CA LEU A 687 4.10 -15.81 12.75
C LEU A 687 2.60 -16.07 12.59
N LEU A 688 1.75 -15.05 12.78
CA LEU A 688 0.31 -15.18 12.58
C LEU A 688 -0.04 -15.50 11.13
N ARG A 689 0.59 -14.85 10.15
CA ARG A 689 0.38 -15.18 8.72
C ARG A 689 0.75 -16.62 8.40
N MET A 690 1.87 -17.09 8.92
CA MET A 690 2.28 -18.49 8.77
C MET A 690 1.21 -19.45 9.32
N VAL A 691 0.52 -19.11 10.39
CA VAL A 691 -0.61 -19.92 10.92
C VAL A 691 -1.87 -19.76 10.04
N VAL A 692 -2.19 -18.56 9.56
CA VAL A 692 -3.37 -18.31 8.71
C VAL A 692 -3.26 -19.00 7.35
N GLU A 693 -2.08 -19.04 6.74
CA GLU A 693 -1.81 -19.76 5.48
C GLU A 693 -2.10 -21.26 5.60
N LEU A 694 -2.12 -21.81 6.81
CA LEU A 694 -2.50 -23.19 7.12
C LEU A 694 -4.03 -23.37 7.29
N ASN A 695 -4.80 -22.31 7.03
CA ASN A 695 -6.27 -22.26 7.05
C ASN A 695 -6.89 -22.58 8.42
N ARG A 696 -6.14 -22.37 9.51
CA ARG A 696 -6.62 -22.58 10.89
C ARG A 696 -7.07 -21.26 11.52
N SER A 697 -8.23 -21.27 12.17
CA SER A 697 -8.73 -20.13 12.94
C SER A 697 -8.12 -20.01 14.34
N GLN A 698 -7.54 -21.09 14.84
CA GLN A 698 -6.96 -21.23 16.18
C GLN A 698 -5.55 -21.83 16.08
N ILE A 699 -4.69 -21.57 17.06
CA ILE A 699 -3.29 -22.01 17.07
C ILE A 699 -3.18 -23.34 17.83
N GLU A 700 -2.89 -24.45 17.16
CA GLU A 700 -2.64 -25.74 17.82
C GLU A 700 -1.24 -25.77 18.46
N LEU A 701 -0.96 -26.80 19.27
CA LEU A 701 0.36 -26.98 19.88
C LEU A 701 1.50 -27.04 18.84
N ILE A 702 1.26 -27.69 17.69
CA ILE A 702 2.26 -27.79 16.62
C ILE A 702 2.55 -26.43 15.97
N ASP A 703 1.51 -25.63 15.74
CA ASP A 703 1.63 -24.25 15.24
C ASP A 703 2.43 -23.38 16.22
N TYR A 704 2.15 -23.51 17.52
CA TYR A 704 2.84 -22.78 18.58
C TYR A 704 4.32 -23.17 18.67
N VAL A 705 4.63 -24.47 18.62
CA VAL A 705 6.03 -24.97 18.62
C VAL A 705 6.77 -24.48 17.37
N LEU A 706 6.12 -24.45 16.21
CA LEU A 706 6.70 -23.87 14.99
C LEU A 706 6.99 -22.37 15.17
N CYS A 707 6.07 -21.61 15.77
CA CYS A 707 6.29 -20.20 16.08
C CYS A 707 7.48 -19.99 17.03
N ALA A 708 7.58 -20.78 18.09
CA ALA A 708 8.69 -20.72 19.05
C ALA A 708 10.04 -21.10 18.41
N ALA A 709 10.06 -22.11 17.54
CA ALA A 709 11.26 -22.51 16.79
C ALA A 709 11.74 -21.40 15.84
N GLU A 710 10.82 -20.73 15.13
CA GLU A 710 11.11 -19.57 14.28
C GLU A 710 11.67 -18.39 15.10
N CYS A 711 11.08 -18.05 16.25
CA CYS A 711 11.59 -17.01 17.15
C CYS A 711 13.03 -17.29 17.57
N ARG A 712 13.30 -18.51 18.03
CA ARG A 712 14.64 -18.93 18.44
C ARG A 712 15.64 -18.85 17.29
N HIS A 713 15.24 -19.28 16.10
CA HIS A 713 16.10 -19.20 14.92
C HIS A 713 16.41 -17.75 14.54
N ALA A 714 15.43 -16.85 14.66
CA ALA A 714 15.56 -15.43 14.33
C ALA A 714 16.44 -14.64 15.32
N ILE A 715 16.29 -14.84 16.63
CA ILE A 715 17.03 -14.09 17.66
C ILE A 715 18.54 -14.33 17.61
N GLY A 716 18.98 -15.53 17.26
CA GLY A 716 20.40 -15.83 17.26
C GLY A 716 21.16 -15.40 15.99
N LYS A 717 20.48 -14.85 14.97
CA LYS A 717 21.10 -14.36 13.73
C LYS A 717 21.41 -12.89 13.93
#